data_AF-K7WBG6-F1
#
_entry.id   AF-K7WBG6-F1
#
_cell.length_a   1.000
_cell.length_b   1.000
_cell.length_c   1.000
_cell.angle_alpha   90.00
_cell.angle_beta   90.00
_cell.angle_gamma   90.00
#
_symmetry.space_group_name_H-M   'P 1'
#
loop_
_entity.id
_entity.type
_entity.pdbx_description
1 polymer ?
#
loop_
_entity_poly.entity_id
_entity_poly.type
_entity_poly.pdbx_seq_one_letter_code
_entity_poly.pdbx_strand_id
1 'polypeptide(L)'
;MNKILETFDIRNFLERLTPKKGKNRYICPVCEGSLTVDIKTGKYQCWGEPGNKQHLKDIREAVNPLEDALKQAGIDNGRINYQQITPAKKPDPLPTPLPAPLPQNIELAKLPAPGVIPQKKHNSRGSQIIYTYSDTQYVVRYEFIEDGEQKKLTIPYHLDILGNSVKGIGDKPWPVYHQEEIIKHGKNQFVLVVEGEKCTDAARQQNLLTTTFQGSQWTDAKLEQYCQCLKSHDIAGIVYYPDNDKAGYNKANKLRIAANKAQLAYIELSPQRLNPDSTDGYDIADLIADGLYSRQLLENEIQTAYKEHLNTYIDAILAVAKQPVNQEISREDWECKLFIETLLKQAYIPQSIPASIPLKQSSRSNLDVDIWFDSANRLETYNQAIQSGKKYILDMSSTGAGKSNFVGEIIPEWLQVNKLWYISNEHRNPTTKSIEENYTDLPVRNNGMYADENNLTPLGNPTINWPQNQEANISGNCHKTPLFHKLASKGYHQESNSESSLNPICHTCKFKANCQGVDFEGNLLDKIAGATFRRDRREALMKDRIRCHIDSLPSEIPEKSLAFVDESSRQINLVETTELSLIEYQKTLGEIARHLPEVWKQIKDFISPLEKYLSSKHKENYYGYNHNQVMDILGDIDHNIIPNIIEALKVLSPDLEGIFQAADSVSLDGIDTSERKGINPKTLKYIRYTFGKEASQESHELLDNLIVNWLTPLLEIIANISPGALRIKHHKLIITTKNTRQLEVLSKFQNVFLLDATATRKTVAFELGIDASEILVICEKLSNYSNLKVVQITDLGLCGKDRSKSKVKQLDALRIDLASNHQNLGVIDHLKHKQDGEGYWFKDNRGTNKYMNHDALFAIGSPYQDIGAVAAKYATLTGDYNTSKDNPQFQEYIEHLVKAEIIQMGGRLRANRRPDEALTIYLTSNDDLSYLLDYYPGATLTKTTAFEITPTAGDREQVSRYYLLEAFKQCIDTGIKCTQKAVAKISKLSQPYISKIASKFGGFIALKKILLVLIKALYRGSNNFSGLSDDEKFLVNDYLPLIKDNPPPEVVQELLEVAKAIGYQAFSRITRELAPDILGAFIGAIVEIAIVKDGRDAYD
;
A
#
# COMPACT_ATOMS: atom_id res chain seq x y z
N MET A 1 -43.38 5.22 28.23
CA MET A 1 -43.28 4.70 26.85
C MET A 1 -43.82 5.78 25.92
N ASN A 2 -42.99 6.34 25.04
CA ASN A 2 -43.46 7.25 24.00
C ASN A 2 -44.18 6.40 22.95
N LYS A 3 -45.50 6.61 22.76
CA LYS A 3 -46.27 5.95 21.70
C LYS A 3 -45.92 6.62 20.36
N ILE A 4 -45.60 5.84 19.33
CA ILE A 4 -45.09 6.29 18.03
C ILE A 4 -46.15 6.01 16.96
N LEU A 5 -46.43 6.99 16.07
CA LEU A 5 -47.31 6.82 14.91
C LEU A 5 -46.49 6.47 13.67
N GLU A 6 -46.80 5.36 13.01
CA GLU A 6 -46.13 4.92 11.78
C GLU A 6 -46.44 5.85 10.59
N THR A 7 -45.49 6.00 9.66
CA THR A 7 -45.67 6.82 8.45
C THR A 7 -46.65 6.16 7.47
N PHE A 8 -47.60 6.94 6.95
CA PHE A 8 -48.61 6.47 5.99
C PHE A 8 -47.99 5.92 4.69
N ASP A 9 -48.35 4.69 4.33
CA ASP A 9 -48.06 4.04 3.06
C ASP A 9 -49.36 3.54 2.42
N ILE A 10 -49.68 4.05 1.22
CA ILE A 10 -50.94 3.74 0.52
C ILE A 10 -51.08 2.25 0.19
N ARG A 11 -49.97 1.50 0.13
CA ARG A 11 -49.97 0.06 -0.17
C ARG A 11 -50.70 -0.76 0.89
N ASN A 12 -50.71 -0.27 2.14
CA ASN A 12 -51.43 -0.90 3.24
C ASN A 12 -52.95 -0.71 3.15
N PHE A 13 -53.41 0.09 2.19
CA PHE A 13 -54.82 0.47 2.05
C PHE A 13 -55.35 0.28 0.62
N LEU A 14 -54.67 -0.51 -0.22
CA LEU A 14 -55.12 -0.77 -1.60
C LEU A 14 -56.51 -1.41 -1.66
N GLU A 15 -56.87 -2.19 -0.63
CA GLU A 15 -58.20 -2.81 -0.52
C GLU A 15 -59.33 -1.78 -0.34
N ARG A 16 -59.00 -0.55 0.11
CA ARG A 16 -59.95 0.57 0.24
C ARG A 16 -60.12 1.36 -1.06
N LEU A 17 -59.40 1.01 -2.13
CA LEU A 17 -59.44 1.68 -3.43
C LEU A 17 -60.16 0.81 -4.48
N THR A 18 -61.01 1.43 -5.29
CA THR A 18 -61.73 0.73 -6.35
C THR A 18 -60.81 0.49 -7.57
N PRO A 19 -60.59 -0.76 -8.04
CA PRO A 19 -59.71 -1.03 -9.17
C PRO A 19 -60.23 -0.44 -10.50
N LYS A 20 -59.32 -0.04 -11.38
CA LYS A 20 -59.60 0.47 -12.74
C LYS A 20 -58.81 -0.34 -13.78
N LYS A 21 -59.30 -0.43 -15.02
CA LYS A 21 -58.65 -1.20 -16.10
C LYS A 21 -57.19 -0.76 -16.31
N GLY A 22 -56.25 -1.67 -16.08
CA GLY A 22 -54.80 -1.44 -16.18
C GLY A 22 -54.04 -1.82 -14.90
N LYS A 23 -52.79 -2.26 -15.04
CA LYS A 23 -51.98 -2.73 -13.89
C LYS A 23 -51.76 -1.58 -12.89
N ASN A 24 -52.11 -1.82 -11.63
CA ASN A 24 -51.96 -0.91 -10.49
C ASN A 24 -52.67 0.44 -10.67
N ARG A 25 -53.81 0.43 -11.36
CA ARG A 25 -54.67 1.61 -11.53
C ARG A 25 -55.96 1.44 -10.73
N TYR A 26 -56.37 2.52 -10.09
CA TYR A 26 -57.55 2.62 -9.25
C TYR A 26 -58.35 3.87 -9.65
N ILE A 27 -59.59 3.94 -9.18
CA ILE A 27 -60.40 5.15 -9.21
C ILE A 27 -59.96 6.02 -8.03
N CYS A 28 -59.66 7.29 -8.29
CA CYS A 28 -59.31 8.25 -7.24
C CYS A 28 -60.52 8.46 -6.32
N PRO A 29 -60.39 8.28 -4.99
CA PRO A 29 -61.51 8.40 -4.06
C PRO A 29 -61.98 9.86 -3.86
N VAL A 30 -61.23 10.84 -4.35
CA VAL A 30 -61.51 12.27 -4.17
C VAL A 30 -62.14 12.91 -5.41
N CYS A 31 -61.65 12.58 -6.61
CA CYS A 31 -62.11 13.21 -7.87
C CYS A 31 -62.58 12.23 -8.95
N GLU A 32 -62.67 10.93 -8.62
CA GLU A 32 -63.08 9.86 -9.55
C GLU A 32 -62.17 9.66 -10.78
N GLY A 33 -61.08 10.43 -10.88
CA GLY A 33 -60.04 10.31 -11.89
C GLY A 33 -59.25 9.00 -11.81
N SER A 34 -58.30 8.79 -12.73
CA SER A 34 -57.42 7.61 -12.66
C SER A 34 -56.32 7.82 -11.62
N LEU A 35 -56.21 6.95 -10.63
CA LEU A 35 -55.11 6.91 -9.65
C LEU A 35 -54.15 5.78 -10.01
N THR A 36 -52.87 6.07 -10.17
CA THR A 36 -51.84 5.03 -10.33
C THR A 36 -51.03 4.91 -9.05
N VAL A 37 -50.85 3.69 -8.56
CA VAL A 37 -49.98 3.41 -7.41
C VAL A 37 -48.77 2.60 -7.88
N ASP A 38 -47.58 3.09 -7.59
CA ASP A 38 -46.36 2.31 -7.75
C ASP A 38 -46.21 1.35 -6.57
N ILE A 39 -46.55 0.09 -6.81
CA ILE A 39 -46.46 -0.99 -5.81
C ILE A 39 -45.02 -1.15 -5.28
N LYS A 40 -43.99 -0.81 -6.06
CA LYS A 40 -42.60 -0.94 -5.63
C LYS A 40 -42.18 0.13 -4.64
N THR A 41 -42.68 1.35 -4.80
CA THR A 41 -42.20 2.51 -4.03
C THR A 41 -43.23 3.10 -3.06
N GLY A 42 -44.50 2.71 -3.16
CA GLY A 42 -45.60 3.30 -2.39
C GLY A 42 -46.01 4.69 -2.87
N LYS A 43 -45.34 5.24 -3.89
CA LYS A 43 -45.71 6.52 -4.51
C LYS A 43 -47.00 6.36 -5.29
N TYR A 44 -47.86 7.35 -5.23
CA TYR A 44 -49.12 7.37 -5.98
C TYR A 44 -49.34 8.72 -6.65
N GLN A 45 -50.00 8.69 -7.80
CA GLN A 45 -50.31 9.87 -8.58
C GLN A 45 -51.73 9.77 -9.14
N CYS A 46 -52.54 10.80 -8.87
CA CYS A 46 -53.81 11.00 -9.55
C CYS A 46 -53.58 11.68 -10.90
N TRP A 47 -54.21 11.17 -11.96
CA TRP A 47 -54.20 11.75 -13.30
C TRP A 47 -55.36 12.70 -13.56
N GLY A 48 -56.34 12.76 -12.66
CA GLY A 48 -57.39 13.80 -12.68
C GLY A 48 -56.85 15.17 -12.25
N GLU A 49 -55.96 15.18 -11.25
CA GLU A 49 -55.23 16.38 -10.82
C GLU A 49 -53.72 16.07 -10.63
N PRO A 50 -52.95 15.94 -11.73
CA PRO A 50 -51.55 15.55 -11.66
C PRO A 50 -50.70 16.64 -10.97
N GLY A 51 -49.92 16.24 -9.97
CA GLY A 51 -48.97 17.12 -9.29
C GLY A 51 -49.56 18.05 -8.22
N ASN A 52 -50.89 18.02 -7.98
CA ASN A 52 -51.51 18.80 -6.90
C ASN A 52 -51.21 18.16 -5.53
N LYS A 53 -50.33 18.82 -4.75
CA LYS A 53 -49.93 18.35 -3.42
C LYS A 53 -51.07 18.31 -2.41
N GLN A 54 -52.06 19.21 -2.53
CA GLN A 54 -53.22 19.20 -1.64
C GLN A 54 -54.13 18.02 -1.96
N HIS A 55 -54.37 17.78 -3.25
CA HIS A 55 -55.15 16.64 -3.71
C HIS A 55 -54.57 15.28 -3.27
N LEU A 56 -53.25 15.12 -3.25
CA LEU A 56 -52.60 13.92 -2.72
C LEU A 56 -52.82 13.75 -1.20
N LYS A 57 -52.87 14.85 -0.43
CA LYS A 57 -53.22 14.79 1.01
C LYS A 57 -54.67 14.41 1.19
N ASP A 58 -55.57 14.95 0.38
CA ASP A 58 -57.00 14.64 0.45
C ASP A 58 -57.25 13.16 0.10
N ILE A 59 -56.48 12.58 -0.83
CA ILE A 59 -56.50 11.14 -1.12
C ILE A 59 -56.03 10.33 0.09
N ARG A 60 -54.95 10.75 0.76
CA ARG A 60 -54.50 10.10 2.01
C ARG A 60 -55.60 10.16 3.08
N GLU A 61 -56.22 11.31 3.27
CA GLU A 61 -57.27 11.50 4.27
C GLU A 61 -58.52 10.66 3.96
N ALA A 62 -58.90 10.55 2.68
CA ALA A 62 -60.01 9.69 2.24
C ALA A 62 -59.72 8.19 2.42
N VAL A 63 -58.45 7.78 2.31
CA VAL A 63 -58.03 6.36 2.40
C VAL A 63 -57.77 5.93 3.84
N ASN A 64 -57.14 6.80 4.65
CA ASN A 64 -56.90 6.56 6.07
C ASN A 64 -56.91 7.89 6.84
N PRO A 65 -58.09 8.30 7.34
CA PRO A 65 -58.25 9.54 8.09
C PRO A 65 -57.28 9.61 9.27
N LEU A 66 -56.64 10.77 9.46
CA LEU A 66 -55.61 10.92 10.48
C LEU A 66 -56.18 10.75 11.89
N GLU A 67 -57.40 11.21 12.13
CA GLU A 67 -58.07 11.09 13.42
C GLU A 67 -58.29 9.63 13.84
N ASP A 68 -58.68 8.78 12.89
CA ASP A 68 -58.89 7.35 13.13
C ASP A 68 -57.56 6.62 13.35
N ALA A 69 -56.51 7.00 12.59
CA ALA A 69 -55.17 6.46 12.78
C ALA A 69 -54.60 6.79 14.17
N LEU A 70 -54.90 7.99 14.69
CA LEU A 70 -54.48 8.42 16.03
C LEU A 70 -55.24 7.69 17.14
N LYS A 71 -56.55 7.48 16.96
CA LYS A 71 -57.38 6.67 17.87
C LYS A 71 -56.88 5.22 17.93
N GLN A 72 -56.57 4.62 16.77
CA GLN A 72 -56.03 3.26 16.69
C GLN A 72 -54.65 3.14 17.35
N ALA A 73 -53.81 4.17 17.26
CA ALA A 73 -52.52 4.22 17.96
C ALA A 73 -52.64 4.58 19.46
N GLY A 74 -53.85 4.88 19.96
CA GLY A 74 -54.11 5.26 21.35
C GLY A 74 -53.42 6.56 21.76
N ILE A 75 -53.38 7.56 20.87
CA ILE A 75 -52.73 8.86 21.05
C ILE A 75 -53.83 9.94 21.20
N ASP A 76 -53.98 10.52 22.39
CA ASP A 76 -54.93 11.59 22.67
C ASP A 76 -54.29 12.98 22.44
N ASN A 77 -54.83 13.74 21.47
CA ASN A 77 -54.71 15.19 21.20
C ASN A 77 -53.55 15.98 21.85
N GLY A 78 -52.32 15.49 21.73
CA GLY A 78 -51.08 16.15 22.15
C GLY A 78 -49.92 15.80 21.21
N ARG A 79 -49.04 16.78 20.95
CA ARG A 79 -47.95 16.81 19.93
C ARG A 79 -47.38 15.44 19.52
N ILE A 80 -47.59 15.07 18.25
CA ILE A 80 -47.13 13.82 17.61
C ILE A 80 -45.68 13.96 17.13
N ASN A 81 -44.81 12.98 17.46
CA ASN A 81 -43.46 12.85 16.93
C ASN A 81 -43.42 11.70 15.90
N TYR A 82 -42.99 11.97 14.67
CA TYR A 82 -42.92 10.98 13.59
C TYR A 82 -41.51 10.36 13.49
N GLN A 83 -41.41 9.03 13.47
CA GLN A 83 -40.18 8.33 13.04
C GLN A 83 -40.17 8.15 11.52
N GLN A 84 -39.04 8.44 10.87
CA GLN A 84 -38.84 8.10 9.45
C GLN A 84 -38.58 6.59 9.34
N ILE A 85 -39.46 5.86 8.65
CA ILE A 85 -39.23 4.48 8.27
C ILE A 85 -38.27 4.46 7.07
N THR A 86 -37.12 3.80 7.23
CA THR A 86 -36.24 3.41 6.13
C THR A 86 -36.93 2.30 5.32
N PRO A 87 -37.06 2.39 3.99
CA PRO A 87 -37.86 1.45 3.22
C PRO A 87 -37.34 0.01 3.36
N ALA A 88 -38.28 -0.92 3.52
CA ALA A 88 -38.00 -2.35 3.57
C ALA A 88 -37.15 -2.78 2.37
N LYS A 89 -36.02 -3.45 2.66
CA LYS A 89 -35.18 -4.13 1.68
C LYS A 89 -36.06 -5.04 0.82
N LYS A 90 -35.81 -5.03 -0.49
CA LYS A 90 -36.39 -6.02 -1.43
C LYS A 90 -36.19 -7.44 -0.86
N PRO A 91 -37.15 -8.36 -1.07
CA PRO A 91 -36.83 -9.78 -1.06
C PRO A 91 -35.69 -10.00 -2.06
N ASP A 92 -34.65 -10.70 -1.64
CA ASP A 92 -33.52 -11.01 -2.49
C ASP A 92 -34.01 -11.64 -3.81
N PRO A 93 -33.36 -11.33 -4.95
CA PRO A 93 -33.59 -12.10 -6.16
C PRO A 93 -33.48 -13.59 -5.81
N LEU A 94 -34.44 -14.41 -6.27
CA LEU A 94 -34.34 -15.86 -6.19
C LEU A 94 -32.89 -16.27 -6.53
N PRO A 95 -32.25 -17.12 -5.71
CA PRO A 95 -30.85 -17.48 -5.88
C PRO A 95 -30.64 -17.91 -7.33
N THR A 96 -29.66 -17.27 -7.98
CA THR A 96 -29.27 -17.64 -9.34
C THR A 96 -28.92 -19.13 -9.29
N PRO A 97 -29.48 -19.99 -10.15
CA PRO A 97 -29.19 -21.42 -10.11
C PRO A 97 -27.68 -21.62 -10.15
N LEU A 98 -27.18 -22.46 -9.23
CA LEU A 98 -25.76 -22.75 -9.07
C LEU A 98 -25.15 -23.05 -10.45
N PRO A 99 -23.97 -22.46 -10.76
CA PRO A 99 -23.33 -22.71 -12.04
C PRO A 99 -23.13 -24.21 -12.27
N ALA A 100 -23.37 -24.66 -13.50
CA ALA A 100 -23.08 -26.05 -13.84
C ALA A 100 -21.57 -26.29 -13.69
N PRO A 101 -21.15 -27.41 -13.07
CA PRO A 101 -19.73 -27.71 -12.90
C PRO A 101 -19.06 -27.82 -14.27
N LEU A 102 -17.94 -27.11 -14.44
CA LEU A 102 -17.16 -27.21 -15.67
C LEU A 102 -16.28 -28.48 -15.63
N PRO A 103 -16.14 -29.21 -16.75
CA PRO A 103 -15.27 -30.38 -16.84
C PRO A 103 -13.79 -30.01 -16.79
N GLN A 104 -12.93 -30.94 -16.33
CA GLN A 104 -11.48 -30.72 -16.15
C GLN A 104 -10.75 -30.29 -17.44
N ASN A 105 -11.23 -30.75 -18.60
CA ASN A 105 -10.66 -30.40 -19.90
C ASN A 105 -11.74 -29.79 -20.78
N ILE A 106 -11.43 -28.67 -21.42
CA ILE A 106 -12.28 -28.02 -22.43
C ILE A 106 -11.64 -28.25 -23.79
N GLU A 107 -12.33 -29.05 -24.61
CA GLU A 107 -11.98 -29.22 -26.01
C GLU A 107 -13.09 -28.66 -26.89
N LEU A 108 -12.77 -27.69 -27.75
CA LEU A 108 -13.72 -27.10 -28.69
C LEU A 108 -13.88 -28.02 -29.91
N ALA A 109 -15.12 -28.43 -30.16
CA ALA A 109 -15.48 -29.37 -31.21
C ALA A 109 -15.10 -28.86 -32.61
N LYS A 110 -14.69 -29.79 -33.48
CA LYS A 110 -14.19 -29.50 -34.83
C LYS A 110 -15.16 -30.02 -35.88
N LEU A 111 -15.31 -29.24 -36.95
CA LEU A 111 -15.98 -29.70 -38.17
C LEU A 111 -14.93 -30.35 -39.10
N PRO A 112 -15.14 -31.59 -39.58
CA PRO A 112 -14.13 -32.35 -40.33
C PRO A 112 -13.74 -31.71 -41.67
N ALA A 113 -14.61 -30.89 -42.24
CA ALA A 113 -14.35 -30.09 -43.43
C ALA A 113 -15.04 -28.71 -43.26
N PRO A 114 -14.58 -27.65 -43.96
CA PRO A 114 -15.27 -26.35 -43.93
C PRO A 114 -16.76 -26.51 -44.28
N GLY A 115 -17.64 -25.95 -43.44
CA GLY A 115 -19.08 -26.14 -43.57
C GLY A 115 -19.64 -25.43 -44.81
N VAL A 116 -20.54 -26.07 -45.55
CA VAL A 116 -21.11 -25.46 -46.77
C VAL A 116 -21.95 -24.24 -46.39
N ILE A 117 -21.67 -23.10 -47.03
CA ILE A 117 -22.41 -21.85 -46.85
C ILE A 117 -23.60 -21.75 -47.82
N PRO A 118 -24.75 -21.21 -47.39
CA PRO A 118 -25.90 -20.99 -48.26
C PRO A 118 -25.57 -20.01 -49.40
N GLN A 119 -26.05 -20.32 -50.61
CA GLN A 119 -25.84 -19.45 -51.76
C GLN A 119 -26.69 -18.18 -51.69
N LYS A 120 -26.04 -17.03 -51.89
CA LYS A 120 -26.70 -15.73 -52.03
C LYS A 120 -27.32 -15.62 -53.42
N LYS A 121 -28.65 -15.48 -53.49
CA LYS A 121 -29.40 -15.32 -54.76
C LYS A 121 -29.76 -13.85 -54.96
N HIS A 122 -29.47 -13.31 -56.13
CA HIS A 122 -29.78 -11.92 -56.48
C HIS A 122 -31.12 -11.81 -57.23
N ASN A 123 -31.88 -10.74 -56.97
CA ASN A 123 -33.08 -10.36 -57.72
C ASN A 123 -33.10 -8.85 -57.98
N SER A 124 -34.13 -8.34 -58.66
CA SER A 124 -34.23 -6.93 -59.05
C SER A 124 -34.35 -5.92 -57.90
N ARG A 125 -34.56 -6.38 -56.65
CA ARG A 125 -34.70 -5.54 -55.45
C ARG A 125 -33.58 -5.73 -54.43
N GLY A 126 -32.62 -6.63 -54.67
CA GLY A 126 -31.54 -6.91 -53.73
C GLY A 126 -31.06 -8.36 -53.82
N SER A 127 -30.73 -8.94 -52.66
CA SER A 127 -30.28 -10.32 -52.54
C SER A 127 -30.97 -11.04 -51.39
N GLN A 128 -31.08 -12.36 -51.49
CA GLN A 128 -31.65 -13.20 -50.46
C GLN A 128 -30.74 -14.39 -50.16
N ILE A 129 -30.69 -14.77 -48.88
CA ILE A 129 -29.99 -15.94 -48.36
C ILE A 129 -31.01 -16.78 -47.59
N ILE A 130 -31.00 -18.10 -47.79
CA ILE A 130 -31.92 -19.04 -47.14
C ILE A 130 -31.14 -19.93 -46.19
N TYR A 131 -31.39 -19.80 -44.88
CA TYR A 131 -30.81 -20.61 -43.82
C TYR A 131 -31.80 -21.71 -43.43
N THR A 132 -31.47 -22.96 -43.71
CA THR A 132 -32.39 -24.09 -43.48
C THR A 132 -32.14 -24.71 -42.11
N TYR A 133 -33.20 -24.85 -41.31
CA TYR A 133 -33.14 -25.44 -39.97
C TYR A 133 -33.66 -26.89 -39.96
N SER A 134 -34.69 -27.18 -40.75
CA SER A 134 -35.22 -28.53 -40.97
C SER A 134 -35.90 -28.62 -42.35
N ASP A 135 -36.34 -29.81 -42.75
CA ASP A 135 -37.13 -30.02 -43.97
C ASP A 135 -38.41 -29.16 -44.05
N THR A 136 -38.86 -28.63 -42.92
CA THR A 136 -40.10 -27.85 -42.84
C THR A 136 -39.92 -26.44 -42.29
N GLN A 137 -38.72 -26.01 -41.91
CA GLN A 137 -38.45 -24.71 -41.27
C GLN A 137 -37.15 -24.08 -41.80
N TYR A 138 -37.24 -22.81 -42.19
CA TYR A 138 -36.09 -22.06 -42.70
C TYR A 138 -36.25 -20.55 -42.47
N VAL A 139 -35.14 -19.82 -42.47
CA VAL A 139 -35.08 -18.37 -42.33
C VAL A 139 -34.59 -17.76 -43.64
N VAL A 140 -35.30 -16.74 -44.13
CA VAL A 140 -34.86 -15.96 -45.30
C VAL A 140 -34.37 -14.60 -44.83
N ARG A 141 -33.12 -14.28 -45.18
CA ARG A 141 -32.52 -12.95 -44.98
C ARG A 141 -32.49 -12.22 -46.30
N TYR A 142 -33.23 -11.12 -46.39
CA TYR A 142 -33.20 -10.18 -47.51
C TYR A 142 -32.23 -9.05 -47.19
N GLU A 143 -31.40 -8.71 -48.16
CA GLU A 143 -30.51 -7.55 -48.12
C GLU A 143 -30.80 -6.68 -49.34
N PHE A 144 -31.19 -5.43 -49.11
CA PHE A 144 -31.61 -4.48 -50.14
C PHE A 144 -31.19 -3.07 -49.76
N ILE A 145 -31.24 -2.15 -50.73
CA ILE A 145 -30.96 -0.74 -50.51
C ILE A 145 -32.31 -0.01 -50.47
N GLU A 146 -32.55 0.72 -49.39
CA GLU A 146 -33.72 1.58 -49.20
C GLU A 146 -33.22 2.93 -48.70
N ASP A 147 -33.63 4.02 -49.36
CA ASP A 147 -33.20 5.40 -49.06
C ASP A 147 -31.67 5.61 -49.02
N GLY A 148 -30.92 4.87 -49.85
CA GLY A 148 -29.45 4.97 -49.92
C GLY A 148 -28.70 4.22 -48.82
N GLU A 149 -29.40 3.60 -47.87
CA GLU A 149 -28.82 2.76 -46.82
C GLU A 149 -29.02 1.27 -47.12
N GLN A 150 -28.04 0.44 -46.78
CA GLN A 150 -28.22 -1.01 -46.77
C GLN A 150 -29.17 -1.40 -45.62
N LYS A 151 -30.29 -2.03 -45.95
CA LYS A 151 -31.24 -2.61 -45.00
C LYS A 151 -31.20 -4.13 -45.07
N LYS A 152 -31.44 -4.77 -43.93
CA LYS A 152 -31.57 -6.23 -43.80
C LYS A 152 -32.90 -6.57 -43.15
N LEU A 153 -33.59 -7.58 -43.69
CA LEU A 153 -34.83 -8.11 -43.14
C LEU A 153 -34.75 -9.64 -43.04
N THR A 154 -34.87 -10.16 -41.83
CA THR A 154 -34.79 -11.60 -41.54
C THR A 154 -36.16 -12.13 -41.15
N ILE A 155 -36.70 -13.08 -41.92
CA ILE A 155 -38.06 -13.61 -41.75
C ILE A 155 -38.02 -15.14 -41.62
N PRO A 156 -38.57 -15.73 -40.55
CA PRO A 156 -38.76 -17.18 -40.46
C PRO A 156 -39.95 -17.65 -41.30
N TYR A 157 -39.84 -18.85 -41.84
CA TYR A 157 -40.88 -19.57 -42.56
C TYR A 157 -41.01 -21.00 -42.04
N HIS A 158 -42.23 -21.54 -42.12
CA HIS A 158 -42.51 -22.96 -41.94
C HIS A 158 -43.40 -23.47 -43.08
N LEU A 159 -43.39 -24.78 -43.32
CA LEU A 159 -44.31 -25.43 -44.24
C LEU A 159 -45.62 -25.80 -43.53
N ASP A 160 -46.76 -25.42 -44.12
CA ASP A 160 -48.08 -25.83 -43.65
C ASP A 160 -48.35 -27.32 -43.96
N ILE A 161 -49.54 -27.82 -43.57
CA ILE A 161 -49.94 -29.21 -43.81
C ILE A 161 -50.04 -29.60 -45.29
N LEU A 162 -50.06 -28.63 -46.20
CA LEU A 162 -50.10 -28.83 -47.66
C LEU A 162 -48.71 -28.66 -48.30
N GLY A 163 -47.67 -28.34 -47.52
CA GLY A 163 -46.32 -28.08 -48.00
C GLY A 163 -46.08 -26.66 -48.51
N ASN A 164 -46.98 -25.70 -48.26
CA ASN A 164 -46.79 -24.31 -48.66
C ASN A 164 -45.99 -23.52 -47.61
N SER A 165 -45.13 -22.62 -48.07
CA SER A 165 -44.34 -21.74 -47.22
C SER A 165 -45.17 -20.62 -46.60
N VAL A 166 -45.29 -20.63 -45.27
CA VAL A 166 -46.01 -19.62 -44.48
C VAL A 166 -45.03 -18.81 -43.63
N LYS A 167 -45.20 -17.47 -43.62
CA LYS A 167 -44.40 -16.56 -42.79
C LYS A 167 -44.70 -16.79 -41.30
N GLY A 168 -43.65 -16.90 -40.50
CA GLY A 168 -43.74 -17.09 -39.05
C GLY A 168 -43.13 -18.40 -38.58
N ILE A 169 -43.05 -18.57 -37.26
CA ILE A 169 -42.39 -19.70 -36.61
C ILE A 169 -43.17 -21.02 -36.72
N GLY A 170 -44.49 -20.99 -36.90
CA GLY A 170 -45.32 -22.20 -36.88
C GLY A 170 -45.32 -22.93 -35.53
N ASP A 171 -46.01 -24.06 -35.48
CA ASP A 171 -46.25 -24.79 -34.21
C ASP A 171 -45.21 -25.89 -33.91
N LYS A 172 -44.38 -26.25 -34.90
CA LYS A 172 -43.35 -27.27 -34.73
C LYS A 172 -42.16 -26.73 -33.92
N PRO A 173 -41.51 -27.53 -33.07
CA PRO A 173 -40.26 -27.15 -32.41
C PRO A 173 -39.19 -26.80 -33.44
N TRP A 174 -38.50 -25.68 -33.26
CA TRP A 174 -37.34 -25.33 -34.09
C TRP A 174 -36.11 -26.05 -33.55
N PRO A 175 -35.29 -26.69 -34.40
CA PRO A 175 -33.96 -27.14 -33.99
C PRO A 175 -33.00 -25.95 -33.87
N VAL A 176 -31.82 -26.18 -33.28
CA VAL A 176 -30.71 -25.22 -33.41
C VAL A 176 -30.17 -25.23 -34.84
N TYR A 177 -29.54 -24.15 -35.30
CA TYR A 177 -28.99 -24.12 -36.65
C TYR A 177 -27.90 -25.20 -36.79
N HIS A 178 -27.95 -25.99 -37.87
CA HIS A 178 -27.07 -27.17 -38.06
C HIS A 178 -27.11 -28.24 -36.95
N GLN A 179 -28.26 -28.44 -36.28
CA GLN A 179 -28.38 -29.39 -35.17
C GLN A 179 -27.83 -30.79 -35.46
N GLU A 180 -28.06 -31.36 -36.66
CA GLU A 180 -27.53 -32.68 -37.01
C GLU A 180 -25.99 -32.73 -37.01
N GLU A 181 -25.33 -31.68 -37.48
CA GLU A 181 -23.87 -31.56 -37.43
C GLU A 181 -23.38 -31.45 -35.98
N ILE A 182 -24.07 -30.64 -35.17
CA ILE A 182 -23.76 -30.46 -33.74
C ILE A 182 -23.84 -31.80 -33.00
N ILE A 183 -24.91 -32.55 -33.19
CA ILE A 183 -25.12 -33.85 -32.54
C ILE A 183 -24.08 -34.87 -33.03
N LYS A 184 -23.77 -34.88 -34.34
CA LYS A 184 -22.84 -35.85 -34.93
C LYS A 184 -21.39 -35.63 -34.51
N HIS A 185 -20.97 -34.37 -34.36
CA HIS A 185 -19.55 -34.03 -34.17
C HIS A 185 -19.22 -33.42 -32.80
N GLY A 186 -20.21 -33.06 -31.98
CA GLY A 186 -20.00 -32.34 -30.72
C GLY A 186 -19.96 -33.22 -29.46
N LYS A 187 -20.10 -34.54 -29.60
CA LYS A 187 -20.17 -35.46 -28.46
C LYS A 187 -18.95 -35.34 -27.54
N ASN A 188 -19.19 -35.16 -26.25
CA ASN A 188 -18.22 -34.92 -25.17
C ASN A 188 -17.32 -33.69 -25.36
N GLN A 189 -17.67 -32.78 -26.27
CA GLN A 189 -16.90 -31.59 -26.59
C GLN A 189 -17.74 -30.33 -26.39
N PHE A 190 -17.09 -29.18 -26.35
CA PHE A 190 -17.75 -27.89 -26.30
C PHE A 190 -18.13 -27.42 -27.70
N VAL A 191 -19.33 -26.87 -27.84
CA VAL A 191 -19.84 -26.32 -29.09
C VAL A 191 -19.80 -24.80 -29.03
N LEU A 192 -19.37 -24.17 -30.13
CA LEU A 192 -19.37 -22.71 -30.22
C LEU A 192 -20.79 -22.22 -30.56
N VAL A 193 -21.27 -21.24 -29.82
CA VAL A 193 -22.55 -20.57 -30.07
C VAL A 193 -22.27 -19.09 -30.32
N VAL A 194 -22.81 -18.57 -31.42
CA VAL A 194 -22.59 -17.18 -31.87
C VAL A 194 -23.92 -16.53 -32.24
N GLU A 195 -23.94 -15.21 -32.34
CA GLU A 195 -25.15 -14.49 -32.70
C GLU A 195 -25.37 -14.49 -34.23
N GLY A 196 -26.43 -15.16 -34.68
CA GLY A 196 -26.89 -15.12 -36.07
C GLY A 196 -26.27 -16.17 -37.01
N GLU A 197 -27.02 -16.48 -38.07
CA GLU A 197 -26.67 -17.56 -39.02
C GLU A 197 -25.43 -17.19 -39.86
N LYS A 198 -25.27 -15.91 -40.22
CA LYS A 198 -24.09 -15.40 -40.94
C LYS A 198 -22.79 -15.67 -40.16
N CYS A 199 -22.79 -15.36 -38.86
CA CYS A 199 -21.64 -15.56 -37.97
C CYS A 199 -21.35 -17.06 -37.79
N THR A 200 -22.41 -17.87 -37.71
CA THR A 200 -22.28 -19.33 -37.64
C THR A 200 -21.57 -19.88 -38.88
N ASP A 201 -22.01 -19.47 -40.06
CA ASP A 201 -21.44 -19.92 -41.33
C ASP A 201 -19.99 -19.43 -41.53
N ALA A 202 -19.66 -18.21 -41.09
CA ALA A 202 -18.29 -17.70 -41.09
C ALA A 202 -17.36 -18.55 -40.20
N ALA A 203 -17.80 -18.91 -38.99
CA ALA A 203 -17.04 -19.78 -38.09
C ALA A 203 -16.93 -21.22 -38.63
N ARG A 204 -17.98 -21.76 -39.26
CA ARG A 204 -17.97 -23.10 -39.88
C ARG A 204 -16.98 -23.21 -41.04
N GLN A 205 -16.73 -22.13 -41.78
CA GLN A 205 -15.67 -22.07 -42.79
C GLN A 205 -14.26 -22.21 -42.20
N GLN A 206 -14.08 -21.94 -40.90
CA GLN A 206 -12.83 -22.11 -40.15
C GLN A 206 -12.75 -23.46 -39.41
N ASN A 207 -13.54 -24.47 -39.83
CA ASN A 207 -13.63 -25.80 -39.21
C ASN A 207 -14.08 -25.80 -37.74
N LEU A 208 -14.78 -24.76 -37.29
CA LEU A 208 -15.39 -24.72 -35.96
C LEU A 208 -16.78 -25.34 -36.00
N LEU A 209 -17.08 -26.21 -35.03
CA LEU A 209 -18.44 -26.73 -34.86
C LEU A 209 -19.29 -25.66 -34.14
N THR A 210 -20.05 -24.91 -34.93
CA THR A 210 -20.74 -23.69 -34.48
C THR A 210 -22.24 -23.74 -34.77
N THR A 211 -23.04 -23.19 -33.88
CA THR A 211 -24.51 -23.07 -34.04
C THR A 211 -25.01 -21.68 -33.59
N THR A 212 -26.28 -21.39 -33.89
CA THR A 212 -27.02 -20.24 -33.37
C THR A 212 -28.49 -20.63 -33.14
N PHE A 213 -29.20 -19.79 -32.37
CA PHE A 213 -30.64 -19.95 -32.14
C PHE A 213 -31.43 -19.01 -33.05
N GLN A 214 -32.60 -19.48 -33.50
CA GLN A 214 -33.50 -18.68 -34.31
C GLN A 214 -33.85 -17.37 -33.58
N GLY A 215 -33.75 -16.23 -34.28
CA GLY A 215 -33.73 -14.89 -33.69
C GLY A 215 -34.96 -14.50 -32.83
N SER A 216 -36.13 -15.08 -33.08
CA SER A 216 -37.35 -14.85 -32.26
C SER A 216 -37.53 -15.83 -31.09
N GLN A 217 -36.65 -16.83 -30.96
CA GLN A 217 -36.71 -17.87 -29.93
C GLN A 217 -35.79 -17.59 -28.71
N TRP A 218 -35.29 -16.36 -28.54
CA TRP A 218 -34.47 -15.93 -27.39
C TRP A 218 -35.29 -15.67 -26.10
N THR A 219 -36.17 -16.61 -25.77
CA THR A 219 -36.98 -16.64 -24.55
C THR A 219 -36.43 -17.67 -23.56
N ASP A 220 -36.57 -17.43 -22.26
CA ASP A 220 -36.00 -18.29 -21.21
C ASP A 220 -36.41 -19.77 -21.37
N ALA A 221 -37.69 -20.03 -21.66
CA ALA A 221 -38.22 -21.38 -21.84
C ALA A 221 -37.60 -22.09 -23.07
N LYS A 222 -37.30 -21.35 -24.14
CA LYS A 222 -36.74 -21.92 -25.37
C LYS A 222 -35.24 -22.16 -25.26
N LEU A 223 -34.50 -21.22 -24.65
CA LEU A 223 -33.08 -21.41 -24.37
C LEU A 223 -32.85 -22.62 -23.45
N GLU A 224 -33.72 -22.81 -22.44
CA GLU A 224 -33.68 -23.99 -21.58
C GLU A 224 -33.92 -25.29 -22.36
N GLN A 225 -34.91 -25.31 -23.27
CA GLN A 225 -35.14 -26.44 -24.18
C GLN A 225 -33.92 -26.75 -25.07
N TYR A 226 -33.26 -25.72 -25.61
CA TYR A 226 -32.05 -25.91 -26.42
C TYR A 226 -30.88 -26.47 -25.60
N CYS A 227 -30.62 -25.93 -24.40
CA CYS A 227 -29.57 -26.44 -23.53
C CYS A 227 -29.84 -27.88 -23.09
N GLN A 228 -31.11 -28.23 -22.79
CA GLN A 228 -31.51 -29.60 -22.49
C GLN A 228 -31.31 -30.53 -23.70
N CYS A 229 -31.66 -30.08 -24.91
CA CYS A 229 -31.44 -30.83 -26.14
C CYS A 229 -29.94 -31.12 -26.34
N LEU A 230 -29.07 -30.12 -26.24
CA LEU A 230 -27.62 -30.30 -26.37
C LEU A 230 -27.08 -31.28 -25.31
N LYS A 231 -27.50 -31.12 -24.05
CA LYS A 231 -27.10 -32.02 -22.97
C LYS A 231 -27.56 -33.47 -23.20
N SER A 232 -28.78 -33.68 -23.71
CA SER A 232 -29.32 -35.02 -23.99
C SER A 232 -28.57 -35.76 -25.10
N HIS A 233 -27.75 -35.06 -25.88
CA HIS A 233 -26.88 -35.62 -26.92
C HIS A 233 -25.40 -35.64 -26.50
N ASP A 234 -25.11 -35.67 -25.21
CA ASP A 234 -23.77 -35.76 -24.63
C ASP A 234 -22.84 -34.58 -25.01
N ILE A 235 -23.37 -33.39 -25.32
CA ILE A 235 -22.53 -32.19 -25.51
C ILE A 235 -21.99 -31.75 -24.15
N ALA A 236 -20.67 -31.54 -24.04
CA ALA A 236 -20.02 -31.24 -22.76
C ALA A 236 -20.33 -29.82 -22.26
N GLY A 237 -20.49 -28.86 -23.17
CA GLY A 237 -20.81 -27.49 -22.82
C GLY A 237 -20.91 -26.53 -24.00
N ILE A 238 -21.20 -25.27 -23.68
CA ILE A 238 -21.33 -24.16 -24.62
C ILE A 238 -20.17 -23.18 -24.41
N VAL A 239 -19.51 -22.80 -25.49
CA VAL A 239 -18.70 -21.58 -25.55
C VAL A 239 -19.51 -20.54 -26.31
N TYR A 240 -19.80 -19.39 -25.71
CA TYR A 240 -20.58 -18.32 -26.32
C TYR A 240 -19.70 -17.13 -26.69
N TYR A 241 -19.76 -16.71 -27.95
CA TYR A 241 -19.13 -15.48 -28.44
C TYR A 241 -20.24 -14.44 -28.70
N PRO A 242 -20.37 -13.39 -27.88
CA PRO A 242 -21.38 -12.35 -28.06
C PRO A 242 -20.98 -11.35 -29.16
N ASP A 243 -21.98 -10.69 -29.76
CA ASP A 243 -21.75 -9.43 -30.45
C ASP A 243 -21.27 -8.39 -29.43
N ASN A 244 -20.33 -7.53 -29.83
CA ASN A 244 -19.76 -6.53 -28.95
C ASN A 244 -20.69 -5.32 -28.73
N ASP A 245 -21.89 -5.56 -28.22
CA ASP A 245 -22.86 -4.53 -27.89
C ASP A 245 -23.71 -4.94 -26.67
N LYS A 246 -24.52 -4.00 -26.18
CA LYS A 246 -25.38 -4.26 -25.02
C LYS A 246 -26.40 -5.39 -25.26
N ALA A 247 -26.86 -5.61 -26.48
CA ALA A 247 -27.82 -6.67 -26.79
C ALA A 247 -27.16 -8.06 -26.75
N GLY A 248 -25.95 -8.19 -27.28
CA GLY A 248 -25.12 -9.40 -27.27
C GLY A 248 -24.79 -9.86 -25.85
N TYR A 249 -24.34 -8.96 -24.98
CA TYR A 249 -24.09 -9.29 -23.56
C TYR A 249 -25.36 -9.66 -22.79
N ASN A 250 -26.51 -9.04 -23.11
CA ASN A 250 -27.79 -9.43 -22.52
C ASN A 250 -28.22 -10.85 -22.96
N LYS A 251 -27.93 -11.23 -24.20
CA LYS A 251 -28.15 -12.59 -24.72
C LYS A 251 -27.22 -13.61 -24.08
N ALA A 252 -25.94 -13.27 -23.90
CA ALA A 252 -24.97 -14.09 -23.18
C ALA A 252 -25.49 -14.44 -21.77
N ASN A 253 -25.93 -13.43 -21.02
CA ASN A 253 -26.46 -13.65 -19.67
C ASN A 253 -27.74 -14.52 -19.65
N LYS A 254 -28.64 -14.37 -20.63
CA LYS A 254 -29.84 -15.22 -20.75
C LYS A 254 -29.46 -16.68 -21.02
N LEU A 255 -28.52 -16.91 -21.93
CA LEU A 255 -28.04 -18.25 -22.27
C LEU A 255 -27.33 -18.90 -21.08
N ARG A 256 -26.50 -18.15 -20.35
CA ARG A 256 -25.86 -18.60 -19.11
C ARG A 256 -26.88 -19.10 -18.08
N ILE A 257 -27.96 -18.34 -17.85
CA ILE A 257 -29.03 -18.74 -16.92
C ILE A 257 -29.70 -20.03 -17.39
N ALA A 258 -30.00 -20.16 -18.68
CA ALA A 258 -30.60 -21.35 -19.25
C ALA A 258 -29.68 -22.58 -19.18
N ALA A 259 -28.38 -22.41 -19.44
CA ALA A 259 -27.37 -23.46 -19.31
C ALA A 259 -27.21 -23.95 -17.86
N ASN A 260 -27.20 -23.03 -16.88
CA ASN A 260 -27.17 -23.38 -15.46
C ASN A 260 -28.42 -24.19 -15.04
N LYS A 261 -29.61 -23.79 -15.50
CA LYS A 261 -30.84 -24.55 -15.25
C LYS A 261 -30.81 -25.96 -15.86
N ALA A 262 -30.27 -26.08 -17.08
CA ALA A 262 -30.08 -27.36 -17.75
C ALA A 262 -28.91 -28.19 -17.17
N GLN A 263 -28.11 -27.61 -16.26
CA GLN A 263 -26.87 -28.19 -15.76
C GLN A 263 -25.90 -28.55 -16.91
N LEU A 264 -25.72 -27.61 -17.84
CA LEU A 264 -24.81 -27.69 -18.98
C LEU A 264 -23.69 -26.65 -18.78
N ALA A 265 -22.44 -27.04 -18.96
CA ALA A 265 -21.29 -26.14 -18.79
C ALA A 265 -21.37 -24.96 -19.78
N TYR A 266 -21.02 -23.76 -19.33
CA TYR A 266 -21.11 -22.53 -20.11
C TYR A 266 -19.90 -21.63 -19.90
N ILE A 267 -19.32 -21.14 -20.99
CA ILE A 267 -18.17 -20.22 -21.00
C ILE A 267 -18.51 -19.05 -21.91
N GLU A 268 -18.36 -17.84 -21.42
CA GLU A 268 -18.54 -16.59 -22.19
C GLU A 268 -17.18 -16.04 -22.59
N LEU A 269 -17.03 -15.67 -23.87
CA LEU A 269 -15.83 -15.02 -24.39
C LEU A 269 -16.04 -13.51 -24.52
N SER A 270 -14.96 -12.74 -24.48
CA SER A 270 -14.99 -11.29 -24.69
C SER A 270 -14.39 -10.91 -26.05
N PRO A 271 -15.17 -10.28 -26.96
CA PRO A 271 -14.65 -9.75 -28.22
C PRO A 271 -13.46 -8.80 -28.03
N GLN A 272 -13.48 -7.95 -26.99
CA GLN A 272 -12.40 -7.00 -26.68
C GLN A 272 -11.08 -7.67 -26.29
N ARG A 273 -11.11 -8.88 -25.72
CA ARG A 273 -9.88 -9.60 -25.38
C ARG A 273 -9.20 -10.19 -26.62
N LEU A 274 -10.01 -10.55 -27.62
CA LEU A 274 -9.52 -11.05 -28.90
C LEU A 274 -9.12 -9.92 -29.87
N ASN A 275 -9.83 -8.79 -29.81
CA ASN A 275 -9.48 -7.55 -30.52
C ASN A 275 -9.81 -6.33 -29.62
N PRO A 276 -8.81 -5.73 -28.96
CA PRO A 276 -9.00 -4.55 -28.11
C PRO A 276 -9.60 -3.34 -28.82
N ASP A 277 -9.43 -3.24 -30.14
CA ASP A 277 -9.93 -2.15 -30.98
C ASP A 277 -11.33 -2.45 -31.56
N SER A 278 -12.00 -3.51 -31.09
CA SER A 278 -13.35 -3.90 -31.55
C SER A 278 -14.39 -2.81 -31.26
N THR A 279 -15.10 -2.38 -32.30
CA THR A 279 -16.16 -1.37 -32.20
C THR A 279 -17.48 -1.95 -31.66
N ASP A 280 -18.46 -1.08 -31.38
CA ASP A 280 -19.81 -1.51 -30.99
C ASP A 280 -20.44 -2.36 -32.11
N GLY A 281 -20.98 -3.53 -31.75
CA GLY A 281 -21.54 -4.52 -32.69
C GLY A 281 -20.53 -5.43 -33.40
N TYR A 282 -19.24 -5.35 -33.05
CA TYR A 282 -18.20 -6.23 -33.62
C TYR A 282 -18.47 -7.71 -33.30
N ASP A 283 -18.51 -8.56 -34.32
CA ASP A 283 -18.87 -9.98 -34.21
C ASP A 283 -17.72 -10.93 -34.64
N ILE A 284 -17.93 -12.25 -34.52
CA ILE A 284 -16.92 -13.23 -34.92
C ILE A 284 -16.66 -13.26 -36.44
N ALA A 285 -17.65 -12.86 -37.26
CA ALA A 285 -17.45 -12.77 -38.70
C ALA A 285 -16.53 -11.60 -39.04
N ASP A 286 -16.61 -10.50 -38.29
CA ASP A 286 -15.68 -9.36 -38.40
C ASP A 286 -14.25 -9.77 -37.98
N LEU A 287 -14.11 -10.49 -36.85
CA LEU A 287 -12.81 -11.03 -36.41
C LEU A 287 -12.14 -11.91 -37.47
N ILE A 288 -12.93 -12.72 -38.19
CA ILE A 288 -12.45 -13.57 -39.28
C ILE A 288 -12.14 -12.75 -40.53
N ALA A 289 -12.99 -11.78 -40.88
CA ALA A 289 -12.81 -10.92 -42.05
C ALA A 289 -11.56 -10.02 -41.94
N ASP A 290 -11.26 -9.54 -40.73
CA ASP A 290 -10.07 -8.73 -40.43
C ASP A 290 -8.77 -9.56 -40.41
N GLY A 291 -8.87 -10.90 -40.53
CA GLY A 291 -7.71 -11.80 -40.53
C GLY A 291 -7.04 -11.98 -39.16
N LEU A 292 -7.70 -11.53 -38.08
CA LEU A 292 -7.19 -11.61 -36.70
C LEU A 292 -7.48 -12.97 -36.05
N TYR A 293 -8.45 -13.71 -36.58
CA TYR A 293 -8.78 -15.03 -36.09
C TYR A 293 -7.63 -16.03 -36.28
N SER A 294 -7.25 -16.69 -35.18
CA SER A 294 -6.59 -17.99 -35.23
C SER A 294 -7.22 -18.92 -34.20
N ARG A 295 -7.23 -20.23 -34.50
CA ARG A 295 -7.78 -21.24 -33.59
C ARG A 295 -7.08 -21.22 -32.23
N GLN A 296 -5.75 -21.05 -32.23
CA GLN A 296 -4.96 -20.99 -31.01
C GLN A 296 -5.32 -19.77 -30.16
N LEU A 297 -5.60 -18.62 -30.78
CA LEU A 297 -6.07 -17.42 -30.07
C LEU A 297 -7.42 -17.66 -29.38
N LEU A 298 -8.37 -18.27 -30.09
CA LEU A 298 -9.69 -18.61 -29.52
C LEU A 298 -9.57 -19.64 -28.37
N GLU A 299 -8.75 -20.67 -28.53
CA GLU A 299 -8.51 -21.70 -27.50
C GLU A 299 -7.82 -21.10 -26.27
N ASN A 300 -6.87 -20.18 -26.43
CA ASN A 300 -6.23 -19.48 -25.31
C ASN A 300 -7.23 -18.61 -24.52
N GLU A 301 -8.12 -17.91 -25.22
CA GLU A 301 -9.17 -17.10 -24.59
C GLU A 301 -10.19 -17.98 -23.85
N ILE A 302 -10.57 -19.13 -24.42
CA ILE A 302 -11.41 -20.12 -23.72
C ILE A 302 -10.75 -20.59 -22.43
N GLN A 303 -9.45 -20.89 -22.44
CA GLN A 303 -8.72 -21.30 -21.24
C GLN A 303 -8.62 -20.17 -20.19
N THR A 304 -8.52 -18.93 -20.66
CA THR A 304 -8.51 -17.74 -19.78
C THR A 304 -9.87 -17.55 -19.12
N ALA A 305 -10.95 -17.54 -19.91
CA ALA A 305 -12.32 -17.45 -19.42
C ALA A 305 -12.70 -18.62 -18.50
N TYR A 306 -12.19 -19.83 -18.77
CA TYR A 306 -12.36 -20.99 -17.90
C TYR A 306 -11.78 -20.77 -16.50
N LYS A 307 -10.54 -20.28 -16.41
CA LYS A 307 -9.87 -20.01 -15.12
C LYS A 307 -10.62 -18.94 -14.32
N GLU A 308 -11.10 -17.89 -14.99
CA GLU A 308 -11.91 -16.84 -14.36
C GLU A 308 -13.26 -17.39 -13.84
N HIS A 309 -13.91 -18.27 -14.61
CA HIS A 309 -15.15 -18.91 -14.19
C HIS A 309 -14.92 -19.85 -13.00
N LEU A 310 -13.82 -20.61 -12.98
CA LEU A 310 -13.44 -21.48 -11.87
C LEU A 310 -13.26 -20.68 -10.57
N ASN A 311 -12.56 -19.53 -10.66
CA ASN A 311 -12.38 -18.62 -9.52
C ASN A 311 -13.73 -18.07 -9.03
N THR A 312 -14.59 -17.62 -9.95
CA THR A 312 -15.94 -17.12 -9.60
C THR A 312 -16.82 -18.20 -8.97
N TYR A 313 -16.70 -19.46 -9.44
CA TYR A 313 -17.42 -20.61 -8.90
C TYR A 313 -16.94 -20.96 -7.48
N ILE A 314 -15.63 -20.95 -7.26
CA ILE A 314 -15.02 -21.12 -5.93
C ILE A 314 -15.49 -20.02 -4.99
N ASP A 315 -15.50 -18.76 -5.42
CA ASP A 315 -15.97 -17.63 -4.62
C ASP A 315 -17.45 -17.74 -4.25
N ALA A 316 -18.30 -18.18 -5.19
CA ALA A 316 -19.72 -18.43 -4.95
C ALA A 316 -19.96 -19.59 -3.96
N ILE A 317 -19.18 -20.68 -4.06
CA ILE A 317 -19.25 -21.80 -3.12
C ILE A 317 -18.78 -21.37 -1.72
N LEU A 318 -17.70 -20.59 -1.64
CA LEU A 318 -17.20 -20.04 -0.38
C LEU A 318 -18.23 -19.07 0.24
N ALA A 319 -18.99 -18.32 -0.57
CA ALA A 319 -20.06 -17.45 -0.10
C ALA A 319 -21.25 -18.23 0.49
N VAL A 320 -21.61 -19.38 -0.10
CA VAL A 320 -22.65 -20.28 0.44
C VAL A 320 -22.18 -20.97 1.72
N ALA A 321 -20.91 -21.41 1.77
CA ALA A 321 -20.31 -22.03 2.96
C ALA A 321 -20.17 -21.05 4.15
N LYS A 322 -20.15 -19.73 3.89
CA LYS A 322 -20.08 -18.67 4.90
C LYS A 322 -21.44 -18.26 5.48
N GLN A 323 -22.56 -18.80 5.00
CA GLN A 323 -23.87 -18.50 5.60
C GLN A 323 -24.02 -19.18 6.97
N PRO A 324 -24.45 -18.46 8.03
CA PRO A 324 -24.64 -19.06 9.34
C PRO A 324 -25.78 -20.07 9.31
N VAL A 325 -25.51 -21.28 9.81
CA VAL A 325 -26.50 -22.35 9.99
C VAL A 325 -27.50 -21.92 11.06
N ASN A 326 -28.65 -21.41 10.62
CA ASN A 326 -29.81 -21.16 11.48
C ASN A 326 -31.05 -21.79 10.82
N GLN A 327 -31.04 -23.12 10.62
CA GLN A 327 -32.23 -23.97 10.51
C GLN A 327 -31.82 -25.45 10.41
N GLU A 328 -32.67 -26.34 10.90
CA GLU A 328 -32.49 -27.81 10.87
C GLU A 328 -32.22 -28.28 9.42
N ILE A 329 -31.00 -28.77 9.20
CA ILE A 329 -30.55 -29.26 7.89
C ILE A 329 -31.13 -30.66 7.66
N SER A 330 -31.73 -30.88 6.48
CA SER A 330 -32.27 -32.19 6.10
C SER A 330 -31.15 -33.23 5.93
N ARG A 331 -31.46 -34.52 6.08
CA ARG A 331 -30.48 -35.61 5.94
C ARG A 331 -29.82 -35.64 4.55
N GLU A 332 -30.53 -35.21 3.52
CA GLU A 332 -30.05 -35.12 2.14
C GLU A 332 -29.02 -33.99 1.94
N ASP A 333 -29.18 -32.87 2.64
CA ASP A 333 -28.22 -31.76 2.63
C ASP A 333 -26.94 -32.09 3.41
N TRP A 334 -27.05 -32.90 4.47
CA TRP A 334 -25.88 -33.42 5.19
C TRP A 334 -25.09 -34.43 4.36
N GLU A 335 -25.77 -35.31 3.62
CA GLU A 335 -25.12 -36.24 2.68
C GLU A 335 -24.49 -35.49 1.50
N CYS A 336 -25.10 -34.42 1.00
CA CYS A 336 -24.47 -33.54 0.01
C CYS A 336 -23.22 -32.86 0.57
N LYS A 337 -23.24 -32.38 1.83
CA LYS A 337 -22.06 -31.81 2.47
C LYS A 337 -20.94 -32.85 2.64
N LEU A 338 -21.28 -34.06 3.07
CA LEU A 338 -20.30 -35.15 3.24
C LEU A 338 -19.72 -35.60 1.89
N PHE A 339 -20.55 -35.64 0.84
CA PHE A 339 -20.14 -35.95 -0.53
C PHE A 339 -19.22 -34.85 -1.10
N ILE A 340 -19.53 -33.58 -0.84
CA ILE A 340 -18.71 -32.42 -1.24
C ILE A 340 -17.37 -32.37 -0.48
N GLU A 341 -17.36 -32.64 0.84
CA GLU A 341 -16.13 -32.75 1.62
C GLU A 341 -15.26 -33.93 1.16
N THR A 342 -15.87 -35.00 0.68
CA THR A 342 -15.18 -36.17 0.11
C THR A 342 -14.61 -35.86 -1.27
N LEU A 343 -15.36 -35.15 -2.13
CA LEU A 343 -14.89 -34.67 -3.44
C LEU A 343 -13.77 -33.64 -3.32
N LEU A 344 -13.81 -32.73 -2.35
CA LEU A 344 -12.73 -31.77 -2.07
C LEU A 344 -11.45 -32.48 -1.60
N LYS A 345 -11.57 -33.55 -0.79
CA LYS A 345 -10.42 -34.39 -0.39
C LYS A 345 -9.84 -35.22 -1.54
N GLN A 346 -10.65 -35.60 -2.53
CA GLN A 346 -10.20 -36.41 -3.68
C GLN A 346 -9.68 -35.56 -4.85
N ALA A 347 -10.24 -34.36 -5.09
CA ALA A 347 -9.81 -33.45 -6.14
C ALA A 347 -8.50 -32.70 -5.80
N TYR A 348 -8.11 -32.71 -4.52
CA TYR A 348 -6.86 -32.10 -4.02
C TYR A 348 -5.86 -33.15 -3.51
N ILE A 349 -5.78 -34.29 -4.20
CA ILE A 349 -4.59 -35.14 -4.16
C ILE A 349 -3.72 -34.64 -5.32
N PRO A 350 -2.59 -33.93 -5.06
CA PRO A 350 -1.64 -33.64 -6.12
C PRO A 350 -1.25 -34.96 -6.76
N GLN A 351 -1.38 -35.06 -8.09
CA GLN A 351 -0.71 -36.11 -8.85
C GLN A 351 0.72 -36.20 -8.32
N SER A 352 1.15 -37.43 -8.02
CA SER A 352 2.48 -37.79 -7.54
C SER A 352 3.55 -36.79 -8.00
N ILE A 353 4.08 -36.05 -7.02
CA ILE A 353 5.18 -35.09 -7.17
C ILE A 353 6.32 -35.81 -7.91
N PRO A 354 6.79 -35.31 -9.07
CA PRO A 354 8.07 -35.75 -9.61
C PRO A 354 9.13 -35.46 -8.55
N ALA A 355 9.82 -36.50 -8.10
CA ALA A 355 10.94 -36.36 -7.18
C ALA A 355 11.92 -35.29 -7.71
N SER A 356 12.18 -34.30 -6.84
CA SER A 356 13.25 -33.29 -6.99
C SER A 356 13.32 -32.57 -8.35
N ILE A 357 12.64 -31.43 -8.47
CA ILE A 357 13.08 -30.41 -9.43
C ILE A 357 14.35 -29.78 -8.83
N PRO A 358 15.49 -29.75 -9.54
CA PRO A 358 16.73 -29.21 -9.00
C PRO A 358 16.56 -27.74 -8.60
N LEU A 359 17.03 -27.37 -7.40
CA LEU A 359 17.31 -26.00 -6.99
C LEU A 359 18.23 -25.35 -8.03
N LYS A 360 17.64 -24.69 -9.04
CA LYS A 360 18.41 -23.92 -10.02
C LYS A 360 18.80 -22.59 -9.37
N GLN A 361 20.00 -22.54 -8.81
CA GLN A 361 20.72 -21.29 -8.60
C GLN A 361 20.86 -20.57 -9.96
N SER A 362 20.09 -19.51 -10.20
CA SER A 362 20.36 -18.63 -11.34
C SER A 362 21.47 -17.65 -10.95
N SER A 363 22.65 -17.85 -11.52
CA SER A 363 23.90 -17.12 -11.24
C SER A 363 23.94 -15.69 -11.81
N ARG A 364 22.89 -14.88 -11.64
CA ARG A 364 22.82 -13.53 -12.25
C ARG A 364 22.85 -12.35 -11.26
N SER A 365 22.74 -12.57 -9.96
CA SER A 365 22.81 -11.50 -8.94
C SER A 365 23.74 -11.89 -7.79
N ASN A 366 24.41 -10.91 -7.17
CA ASN A 366 25.22 -11.08 -5.95
C ASN A 366 24.35 -11.33 -4.69
N LEU A 367 23.05 -11.58 -4.85
CA LEU A 367 22.10 -11.76 -3.76
C LEU A 367 22.11 -13.22 -3.30
N ASP A 368 22.25 -13.41 -1.99
CA ASP A 368 22.20 -14.72 -1.34
C ASP A 368 20.76 -15.24 -1.24
N VAL A 369 20.32 -15.99 -2.26
CA VAL A 369 18.95 -16.50 -2.41
C VAL A 369 18.97 -18.00 -2.64
N ASP A 370 18.17 -18.75 -1.87
CA ASP A 370 18.02 -20.20 -2.02
C ASP A 370 17.03 -20.57 -3.13
N ILE A 371 15.90 -19.86 -3.22
CA ILE A 371 14.82 -20.15 -4.18
C ILE A 371 14.43 -18.89 -4.96
N TRP A 372 14.64 -18.94 -6.27
CA TRP A 372 14.12 -17.95 -7.22
C TRP A 372 12.79 -18.42 -7.81
N PHE A 373 11.77 -17.56 -7.84
CA PHE A 373 10.44 -17.91 -8.36
C PHE A 373 9.82 -16.80 -9.22
N ASP A 374 8.86 -17.16 -10.07
CA ASP A 374 8.03 -16.21 -10.83
C ASP A 374 6.82 -15.80 -9.99
N SER A 375 6.31 -14.58 -10.17
CA SER A 375 5.18 -14.04 -9.39
C SER A 375 3.97 -14.99 -9.29
N ALA A 376 3.66 -15.71 -10.39
CA ALA A 376 2.58 -16.69 -10.47
C ALA A 376 2.76 -17.91 -9.54
N ASN A 377 4.00 -18.24 -9.17
CA ASN A 377 4.36 -19.44 -8.39
C ASN A 377 4.59 -19.12 -6.90
N ARG A 378 4.22 -17.92 -6.44
CA ARG A 378 4.45 -17.46 -5.06
C ARG A 378 3.81 -18.39 -4.02
N LEU A 379 2.56 -18.82 -4.23
CA LEU A 379 1.87 -19.74 -3.31
C LEU A 379 2.57 -21.10 -3.21
N GLU A 380 2.96 -21.65 -4.35
CA GLU A 380 3.68 -22.92 -4.41
C GLU A 380 5.02 -22.80 -3.68
N THR A 381 5.73 -21.70 -3.90
CA THR A 381 7.01 -21.42 -3.23
C THR A 381 6.84 -21.31 -1.72
N TYR A 382 5.78 -20.66 -1.22
CA TYR A 382 5.50 -20.59 0.21
C TYR A 382 5.22 -21.98 0.79
N ASN A 383 4.47 -22.83 0.08
CA ASN A 383 4.23 -24.22 0.50
C ASN A 383 5.53 -25.06 0.49
N GLN A 384 6.37 -24.92 -0.53
CA GLN A 384 7.69 -25.57 -0.58
C GLN A 384 8.58 -25.09 0.57
N ALA A 385 8.57 -23.80 0.88
CA ALA A 385 9.31 -23.21 1.99
C ALA A 385 8.86 -23.78 3.35
N ILE A 386 7.55 -23.94 3.56
CA ILE A 386 6.99 -24.60 4.76
C ILE A 386 7.47 -26.06 4.85
N GLN A 387 7.45 -26.79 3.73
CA GLN A 387 7.89 -28.19 3.65
C GLN A 387 9.39 -28.38 3.85
N SER A 388 10.21 -27.34 3.66
CA SER A 388 11.66 -27.39 3.91
C SER A 388 12.03 -27.67 5.37
N GLY A 389 11.07 -27.49 6.30
CA GLY A 389 11.29 -27.61 7.74
C GLY A 389 12.01 -26.40 8.35
N LYS A 390 12.34 -25.36 7.57
CA LYS A 390 12.93 -24.12 8.08
C LYS A 390 11.86 -23.27 8.77
N LYS A 391 12.20 -22.77 9.95
CA LYS A 391 11.29 -21.96 10.77
C LYS A 391 11.14 -20.55 10.23
N TYR A 392 12.26 -19.92 9.90
CA TYR A 392 12.31 -18.56 9.39
C TYR A 392 12.49 -18.57 7.89
N ILE A 393 11.62 -17.86 7.19
CA ILE A 393 11.61 -17.76 5.73
C ILE A 393 11.67 -16.29 5.36
N LEU A 394 12.77 -15.85 4.75
CA LEU A 394 12.96 -14.48 4.30
C LEU A 394 12.49 -14.35 2.84
N ASP A 395 11.41 -13.59 2.63
CA ASP A 395 10.97 -13.18 1.29
C ASP A 395 11.59 -11.82 0.94
N MET A 396 12.67 -11.88 0.18
CA MET A 396 13.46 -10.74 -0.30
C MET A 396 12.96 -10.13 -1.61
N SER A 397 11.78 -10.54 -2.11
CA SER A 397 11.22 -10.00 -3.36
C SER A 397 11.16 -8.48 -3.32
N SER A 398 11.37 -7.83 -4.46
CA SER A 398 11.54 -6.37 -4.55
C SER A 398 10.35 -5.57 -3.98
N THR A 399 10.62 -4.32 -3.62
CA THR A 399 9.57 -3.40 -3.16
C THR A 399 8.61 -3.13 -4.30
N GLY A 400 7.32 -3.43 -4.08
CA GLY A 400 6.29 -3.30 -5.11
C GLY A 400 5.96 -4.62 -5.84
N ALA A 401 6.64 -5.73 -5.52
CA ALA A 401 6.34 -7.08 -6.03
C ALA A 401 5.00 -7.68 -5.50
N GLY A 402 4.18 -6.90 -4.78
CA GLY A 402 2.87 -7.36 -4.32
C GLY A 402 2.87 -8.28 -3.09
N LYS A 403 3.99 -8.47 -2.39
CA LYS A 403 4.12 -9.35 -1.20
C LYS A 403 2.95 -9.21 -0.22
N SER A 404 2.76 -8.01 0.35
CA SER A 404 1.74 -7.75 1.36
C SER A 404 0.32 -7.85 0.78
N ASN A 405 0.14 -7.53 -0.51
CA ASN A 405 -1.15 -7.70 -1.18
C ASN A 405 -1.52 -9.19 -1.29
N PHE A 406 -0.57 -10.00 -1.76
CA PHE A 406 -0.72 -11.45 -1.86
C PHE A 406 -1.01 -12.08 -0.49
N VAL A 407 -0.23 -11.72 0.54
CA VAL A 407 -0.47 -12.20 1.91
C VAL A 407 -1.87 -11.84 2.40
N GLY A 408 -2.38 -10.65 2.05
CA GLY A 408 -3.75 -10.26 2.38
C GLY A 408 -4.85 -11.09 1.70
N GLU A 409 -4.52 -11.83 0.64
CA GLU A 409 -5.46 -12.71 -0.07
C GLU A 409 -5.36 -14.17 0.40
N ILE A 410 -4.27 -14.56 1.08
CA ILE A 410 -4.06 -15.92 1.57
C ILE A 410 -5.10 -16.27 2.65
N ILE A 411 -5.64 -17.49 2.53
CA ILE A 411 -6.45 -18.12 3.57
C ILE A 411 -5.67 -19.26 4.28
N PRO A 412 -5.96 -19.54 5.56
CA PRO A 412 -5.20 -20.53 6.34
C PRO A 412 -5.09 -21.91 5.67
N GLU A 413 -6.14 -22.35 4.99
CA GLU A 413 -6.23 -23.65 4.32
C GLU A 413 -5.16 -23.83 3.23
N TRP A 414 -4.82 -22.77 2.50
CA TRP A 414 -3.84 -22.81 1.41
C TRP A 414 -2.41 -23.12 1.89
N LEU A 415 -2.13 -22.85 3.17
CA LEU A 415 -0.85 -23.12 3.83
C LEU A 415 -0.96 -24.23 4.88
N GLN A 416 -2.10 -24.92 4.95
CA GLN A 416 -2.36 -26.03 5.89
C GLN A 416 -2.24 -25.63 7.37
N VAL A 417 -2.64 -24.40 7.68
CA VAL A 417 -2.63 -23.82 9.03
C VAL A 417 -4.04 -23.44 9.48
N ASN A 418 -4.23 -23.25 10.78
CA ASN A 418 -5.51 -22.86 11.36
C ASN A 418 -5.68 -21.34 11.45
N LYS A 419 -4.56 -20.60 11.55
CA LYS A 419 -4.58 -19.17 11.81
C LYS A 419 -3.38 -18.46 11.18
N LEU A 420 -3.62 -17.28 10.61
CA LEU A 420 -2.62 -16.41 10.01
C LEU A 420 -2.49 -15.11 10.79
N TRP A 421 -1.26 -14.68 10.98
CA TRP A 421 -0.93 -13.45 11.69
C TRP A 421 -0.13 -12.52 10.77
N TYR A 422 -0.62 -11.30 10.58
CA TYR A 422 0.08 -10.24 9.87
C TYR A 422 0.62 -9.22 10.87
N ILE A 423 1.93 -9.18 11.04
CA ILE A 423 2.61 -8.39 12.05
C ILE A 423 3.18 -7.14 11.39
N SER A 424 2.74 -5.96 11.84
CA SER A 424 3.14 -4.66 11.30
C SER A 424 2.89 -3.53 12.31
N ASN A 425 3.77 -2.53 12.34
CA ASN A 425 3.61 -1.29 13.11
C ASN A 425 2.42 -0.46 12.59
N GLU A 426 2.13 -0.60 11.29
CA GLU A 426 1.03 0.02 10.57
C GLU A 426 -0.25 -0.82 10.58
N HIS A 427 -0.37 -1.82 11.46
CA HIS A 427 -1.52 -2.73 11.52
C HIS A 427 -2.91 -2.05 11.58
N ARG A 428 -3.01 -0.87 12.22
CA ARG A 428 -4.26 -0.07 12.25
C ARG A 428 -4.55 0.63 10.93
N ASN A 429 -3.52 0.94 10.16
CA ASN A 429 -3.57 1.69 8.91
C ASN A 429 -2.88 0.91 7.77
N PRO A 430 -3.42 -0.26 7.36
CA PRO A 430 -2.78 -1.08 6.34
C PRO A 430 -2.58 -0.31 5.03
N THR A 431 -1.46 -0.55 4.36
CA THR A 431 -1.12 0.08 3.07
C THR A 431 -1.67 -0.68 1.87
N THR A 432 -2.26 -1.87 2.09
CA THR A 432 -2.85 -2.72 1.06
C THR A 432 -4.33 -2.99 1.35
N LYS A 433 -5.13 -2.99 0.29
CA LYS A 433 -6.57 -3.21 0.36
C LYS A 433 -6.89 -4.61 0.89
N SER A 434 -6.18 -5.64 0.42
CA SER A 434 -6.45 -7.04 0.81
C SER A 434 -6.24 -7.29 2.30
N ILE A 435 -5.18 -6.72 2.91
CA ILE A 435 -4.98 -6.79 4.36
C ILE A 435 -6.07 -6.02 5.11
N GLU A 436 -6.47 -4.85 4.59
CA GLU A 436 -7.50 -4.05 5.22
C GLU A 436 -8.86 -4.79 5.27
N GLU A 437 -9.20 -5.47 4.17
CA GLU A 437 -10.46 -6.17 3.93
C GLU A 437 -10.52 -7.55 4.62
N ASN A 438 -9.44 -8.34 4.58
CA ASN A 438 -9.48 -9.76 4.96
C ASN A 438 -8.91 -10.08 6.35
N TYR A 439 -8.15 -9.17 6.98
CA TYR A 439 -7.53 -9.38 8.29
C TYR A 439 -8.19 -8.51 9.36
N THR A 440 -8.46 -9.10 10.52
CA THR A 440 -9.03 -8.37 11.67
C THR A 440 -7.94 -7.71 12.50
N ASP A 441 -8.05 -6.40 12.75
CA ASP A 441 -7.13 -5.67 13.64
C ASP A 441 -7.25 -6.18 15.09
N LEU A 442 -6.11 -6.53 15.69
CA LEU A 442 -6.04 -6.87 17.10
C LEU A 442 -5.93 -5.58 17.92
N PRO A 443 -6.96 -5.22 18.71
CA PRO A 443 -6.96 -3.94 19.40
C PRO A 443 -5.87 -3.90 20.46
N VAL A 444 -5.23 -2.73 20.57
CA VAL A 444 -4.28 -2.37 21.62
C VAL A 444 -4.96 -1.50 22.68
N ARG A 445 -4.45 -1.52 23.91
CA ARG A 445 -4.95 -0.63 24.97
C ARG A 445 -4.74 0.82 24.56
N ASN A 446 -5.79 1.63 24.62
CA ASN A 446 -5.70 3.07 24.37
C ASN A 446 -6.69 3.85 25.24
N ASN A 447 -6.34 5.11 25.49
CA ASN A 447 -7.19 6.07 26.20
C ASN A 447 -7.76 7.13 25.23
N GLY A 448 -8.15 6.69 24.04
CA GLY A 448 -8.64 7.54 22.96
C GLY A 448 -7.66 7.59 21.80
N MET A 449 -8.21 7.70 20.58
CA MET A 449 -7.45 7.75 19.33
C MET A 449 -7.93 8.92 18.47
N TYR A 450 -7.12 9.31 17.49
CA TYR A 450 -7.46 10.33 16.50
C TYR A 450 -7.61 9.70 15.12
N ALA A 451 -8.82 9.75 14.56
CA ALA A 451 -9.10 9.50 13.16
C ALA A 451 -8.78 10.76 12.35
N ASP A 452 -7.81 10.66 11.44
CA ASP A 452 -7.46 11.70 10.50
C ASP A 452 -8.26 11.52 9.20
N GLU A 453 -9.28 12.35 9.01
CA GLU A 453 -10.13 12.31 7.81
C GLU A 453 -9.41 12.81 6.55
N ASN A 454 -8.28 13.52 6.70
CA ASN A 454 -7.51 14.02 5.56
C ASN A 454 -6.55 12.96 4.98
N ASN A 455 -6.34 11.86 5.71
CA ASN A 455 -5.46 10.79 5.30
C ASN A 455 -6.20 9.46 5.39
N LEU A 456 -6.52 8.88 4.23
CA LEU A 456 -7.37 7.70 4.13
C LEU A 456 -6.56 6.44 3.81
N THR A 457 -7.03 5.30 4.31
CA THR A 457 -6.55 3.96 3.95
C THR A 457 -7.00 3.58 2.53
N PRO A 458 -6.50 2.48 1.95
CA PRO A 458 -6.91 2.01 0.62
C PRO A 458 -8.42 1.74 0.46
N LEU A 459 -9.15 1.39 1.53
CA LEU A 459 -10.62 1.27 1.51
C LEU A 459 -11.36 2.59 1.74
N GLY A 460 -10.64 3.72 1.88
CA GLY A 460 -11.23 5.03 2.11
C GLY A 460 -11.59 5.31 3.58
N ASN A 461 -11.07 4.53 4.53
CA ASN A 461 -11.29 4.76 5.96
C ASN A 461 -10.30 5.80 6.49
N PRO A 462 -10.68 6.68 7.43
CA PRO A 462 -9.75 7.58 8.10
C PRO A 462 -8.62 6.83 8.80
N THR A 463 -7.39 7.29 8.67
CA THR A 463 -6.25 6.69 9.38
C THR A 463 -6.37 6.93 10.88
N ILE A 464 -6.17 5.88 11.68
CA ILE A 464 -6.28 5.89 13.14
C ILE A 464 -4.89 6.05 13.74
N ASN A 465 -4.68 7.18 14.40
CA ASN A 465 -3.40 7.57 14.99
C ASN A 465 -3.52 7.84 16.48
N TRP A 466 -2.39 7.79 17.18
CA TRP A 466 -2.32 8.32 18.54
C TRP A 466 -2.45 9.85 18.50
N PRO A 467 -3.25 10.48 19.39
CA PRO A 467 -3.35 11.93 19.46
C PRO A 467 -2.00 12.53 19.86
N GLN A 468 -1.44 13.42 19.04
CA GLN A 468 -0.20 14.14 19.35
C GLN A 468 -0.52 15.58 19.76
N ASN A 469 -1.03 16.36 18.80
CA ASN A 469 -1.43 17.76 19.01
C ASN A 469 -2.95 17.97 18.80
N GLN A 470 -3.67 16.89 18.48
CA GLN A 470 -5.11 16.87 18.23
C GLN A 470 -5.85 16.23 19.41
N GLU A 471 -7.10 16.64 19.62
CA GLU A 471 -7.99 15.95 20.55
C GLU A 471 -8.42 14.59 20.00
N ALA A 472 -8.51 13.58 20.87
CA ALA A 472 -9.02 12.28 20.50
C ALA A 472 -10.50 12.37 20.10
N ASN A 473 -10.84 11.90 18.89
CA ASN A 473 -12.21 11.83 18.39
C ASN A 473 -12.78 10.40 18.41
N ILE A 474 -11.94 9.39 18.65
CA ILE A 474 -12.34 8.00 18.90
C ILE A 474 -12.25 7.73 20.41
N SER A 475 -13.32 7.20 20.98
CA SER A 475 -13.37 6.82 22.40
C SER A 475 -12.37 5.71 22.72
N GLY A 476 -11.68 5.84 23.86
CA GLY A 476 -10.72 4.85 24.30
C GLY A 476 -11.36 3.50 24.67
N ASN A 477 -10.60 2.41 24.54
CA ASN A 477 -11.03 1.09 24.99
C ASN A 477 -10.56 0.74 26.42
N CYS A 478 -9.63 1.53 26.99
CA CYS A 478 -9.07 1.33 28.32
C CYS A 478 -8.63 2.65 28.97
N HIS A 479 -9.41 3.17 29.90
CA HIS A 479 -9.10 4.41 30.65
C HIS A 479 -7.83 4.31 31.51
N LYS A 480 -7.43 3.11 31.93
CA LYS A 480 -6.21 2.88 32.72
C LYS A 480 -4.92 2.83 31.89
N THR A 481 -4.98 2.99 30.56
CA THR A 481 -3.78 2.90 29.67
C THR A 481 -2.58 3.75 30.14
N PRO A 482 -2.75 4.99 30.64
CA PRO A 482 -1.62 5.79 31.14
C PRO A 482 -0.84 5.12 32.29
N LEU A 483 -1.51 4.33 33.15
CA LEU A 483 -0.84 3.61 34.24
C LEU A 483 0.09 2.52 33.71
N PHE A 484 -0.31 1.81 32.65
CA PHE A 484 0.54 0.79 32.00
C PHE A 484 1.80 1.41 31.41
N HIS A 485 1.66 2.52 30.67
CA HIS A 485 2.81 3.21 30.09
C HIS A 485 3.76 3.74 31.15
N LYS A 486 3.21 4.26 32.26
CA LYS A 486 4.02 4.77 33.38
C LYS A 486 4.76 3.63 34.11
N LEU A 487 4.11 2.50 34.35
CA LEU A 487 4.76 1.31 34.93
C LEU A 487 5.90 0.80 34.01
N ALA A 488 5.64 0.70 32.70
CA ALA A 488 6.67 0.33 31.73
C ALA A 488 7.84 1.33 31.73
N SER A 489 7.58 2.63 31.81
CA SER A 489 8.64 3.67 31.87
C SER A 489 9.55 3.58 33.10
N LYS A 490 9.11 2.86 34.14
CA LYS A 490 9.90 2.59 35.35
C LYS A 490 10.75 1.31 35.24
N GLY A 491 10.77 0.64 34.08
CA GLY A 491 11.54 -0.59 33.86
C GLY A 491 10.81 -1.88 34.21
N TYR A 492 9.50 -1.84 34.46
CA TYR A 492 8.65 -3.01 34.75
C TYR A 492 7.88 -3.45 33.48
N HIS A 493 8.63 -3.73 32.41
CA HIS A 493 8.08 -4.09 31.11
C HIS A 493 7.34 -5.43 31.15
N GLN A 494 7.85 -6.43 31.88
CA GLN A 494 7.22 -7.75 31.97
C GLN A 494 5.86 -7.67 32.68
N GLU A 495 5.78 -6.90 33.76
CA GLU A 495 4.60 -6.78 34.59
C GLU A 495 3.55 -5.89 33.93
N SER A 496 3.97 -4.83 33.23
CA SER A 496 3.06 -4.01 32.40
C SER A 496 2.50 -4.80 31.20
N ASN A 497 3.29 -5.70 30.61
CA ASN A 497 2.89 -6.54 29.47
C ASN A 497 2.23 -7.86 29.86
N SER A 498 2.22 -8.20 31.16
CA SER A 498 1.59 -9.41 31.67
C SER A 498 0.13 -9.53 31.23
N GLU A 499 -0.32 -10.77 31.04
CA GLU A 499 -1.72 -11.01 30.67
C GLU A 499 -2.67 -10.37 31.67
N SER A 500 -3.82 -9.92 31.17
CA SER A 500 -4.76 -9.12 31.97
C SER A 500 -5.29 -9.83 33.23
N SER A 501 -5.19 -11.15 33.28
CA SER A 501 -5.57 -12.03 34.39
C SER A 501 -4.56 -12.04 35.54
N LEU A 502 -3.34 -11.54 35.33
CA LEU A 502 -2.25 -11.46 36.31
C LEU A 502 -1.79 -10.01 36.55
N ASN A 503 -2.33 -9.05 35.78
CA ASN A 503 -1.87 -7.66 35.81
C ASN A 503 -2.56 -6.84 36.93
N PRO A 504 -1.81 -6.26 37.89
CA PRO A 504 -2.39 -5.65 39.09
C PRO A 504 -3.24 -4.39 38.81
N ILE A 505 -2.93 -3.63 37.75
CA ILE A 505 -3.74 -2.47 37.28
C ILE A 505 -5.15 -2.93 36.87
N CYS A 506 -5.19 -4.11 36.25
CA CYS A 506 -6.38 -4.74 35.73
C CYS A 506 -7.25 -5.36 36.82
N HIS A 507 -6.64 -5.92 37.88
CA HIS A 507 -7.34 -6.48 39.04
C HIS A 507 -8.12 -5.41 39.82
N THR A 508 -7.53 -4.24 40.00
CA THR A 508 -8.10 -3.12 40.77
C THR A 508 -9.06 -2.26 39.94
N CYS A 509 -9.45 -2.72 38.75
CA CYS A 509 -10.31 -1.96 37.85
C CYS A 509 -11.80 -2.18 38.17
N LYS A 510 -12.51 -1.11 38.54
CA LYS A 510 -13.97 -1.15 38.80
C LYS A 510 -14.81 -1.61 37.61
N PHE A 511 -14.30 -1.49 36.39
CA PHE A 511 -14.97 -1.92 35.16
C PHE A 511 -14.44 -3.24 34.61
N LYS A 512 -13.79 -4.07 35.44
CA LYS A 512 -13.21 -5.37 35.03
C LYS A 512 -14.23 -6.27 34.34
N ALA A 513 -15.42 -6.43 34.92
CA ALA A 513 -16.49 -7.25 34.36
C ALA A 513 -17.01 -6.69 33.02
N ASN A 514 -17.31 -5.38 32.95
CA ASN A 514 -17.73 -4.73 31.68
C ASN A 514 -16.66 -4.83 30.59
N CYS A 515 -15.38 -4.76 30.97
CA CYS A 515 -14.26 -4.92 30.05
C CYS A 515 -14.18 -6.35 29.51
N GLN A 516 -14.45 -7.37 30.34
CA GLN A 516 -14.57 -8.77 29.93
C GLN A 516 -15.86 -9.04 29.12
N GLY A 517 -16.87 -8.17 29.26
CA GLY A 517 -18.16 -8.29 28.60
C GLY A 517 -19.10 -9.30 29.25
N VAL A 518 -18.73 -9.88 30.38
CA VAL A 518 -19.54 -10.83 31.15
C VAL A 518 -19.39 -10.57 32.65
N ASP A 519 -20.45 -10.83 33.41
CA ASP A 519 -20.40 -10.83 34.87
C ASP A 519 -19.86 -12.15 35.44
N PHE A 520 -19.89 -12.30 36.77
CA PHE A 520 -19.42 -13.51 37.46
C PHE A 520 -20.28 -14.75 37.17
N GLU A 521 -21.56 -14.56 36.85
CA GLU A 521 -22.51 -15.62 36.51
C GLU A 521 -22.45 -16.00 35.01
N GLY A 522 -21.66 -15.24 34.22
CA GLY A 522 -21.50 -15.44 32.78
C GLY A 522 -22.50 -14.67 31.91
N ASN A 523 -23.35 -13.82 32.50
CA ASN A 523 -24.30 -13.01 31.75
C ASN A 523 -23.59 -11.89 31.00
N LEU A 524 -24.05 -11.58 29.78
CA LEU A 524 -23.48 -10.52 28.94
C LEU A 524 -23.71 -9.13 29.56
N LEU A 525 -22.65 -8.32 29.58
CA LEU A 525 -22.67 -6.95 30.07
C LEU A 525 -22.51 -5.93 28.93
N ASP A 526 -23.18 -4.78 29.08
CA ASP A 526 -23.12 -3.67 28.14
C ASP A 526 -21.70 -3.10 27.96
N LYS A 527 -21.46 -2.54 26.77
CA LYS A 527 -20.22 -1.80 26.48
C LYS A 527 -20.18 -0.50 27.27
N ILE A 528 -19.13 -0.31 28.06
CA ILE A 528 -18.82 0.96 28.73
C ILE A 528 -17.63 1.59 28.01
N ALA A 529 -17.80 2.83 27.54
CA ALA A 529 -16.71 3.62 26.95
C ALA A 529 -15.49 3.68 27.90
N GLY A 530 -14.28 3.45 27.38
CA GLY A 530 -13.07 3.36 28.20
C GLY A 530 -12.89 2.03 28.96
N ALA A 531 -13.74 1.02 28.74
CA ALA A 531 -13.66 -0.28 29.39
C ALA A 531 -14.23 -1.41 28.51
N THR A 532 -13.64 -1.61 27.33
CA THR A 532 -14.04 -2.69 26.39
C THR A 532 -12.88 -3.57 25.92
N PHE A 533 -11.63 -3.18 26.21
CA PHE A 533 -10.42 -3.80 25.66
C PHE A 533 -10.39 -5.33 25.71
N ARG A 534 -10.74 -5.97 26.84
CA ARG A 534 -10.62 -7.44 26.97
C ARG A 534 -11.61 -8.17 26.07
N ARG A 535 -12.87 -7.71 26.01
CA ARG A 535 -13.88 -8.25 25.11
C ARG A 535 -13.47 -8.06 23.66
N ASP A 536 -13.13 -6.83 23.27
CA ASP A 536 -12.81 -6.52 21.87
C ASP A 536 -11.56 -7.32 21.42
N ARG A 537 -10.55 -7.46 22.30
CA ARG A 537 -9.37 -8.29 22.04
C ARG A 537 -9.71 -9.78 21.93
N ARG A 538 -10.56 -10.32 22.81
CA ARG A 538 -11.01 -11.72 22.75
C ARG A 538 -11.76 -12.00 21.45
N GLU A 539 -12.65 -11.10 21.04
CA GLU A 539 -13.42 -11.21 19.79
C GLU A 539 -12.49 -11.20 18.56
N ALA A 540 -11.48 -10.33 18.54
CA ALA A 540 -10.47 -10.33 17.48
C ALA A 540 -9.63 -11.62 17.46
N LEU A 541 -9.23 -12.13 18.64
CA LEU A 541 -8.48 -13.38 18.77
C LEU A 541 -9.25 -14.63 18.34
N MET A 542 -10.58 -14.57 18.19
CA MET A 542 -11.38 -15.68 17.63
C MET A 542 -11.28 -15.78 16.10
N LYS A 543 -10.75 -14.76 15.42
CA LYS A 543 -10.65 -14.74 13.95
C LYS A 543 -9.48 -15.55 13.43
N ASP A 544 -9.62 -16.10 12.24
CA ASP A 544 -8.64 -16.93 11.54
C ASP A 544 -7.48 -16.11 10.92
N ARG A 545 -7.75 -14.86 10.53
CA ARG A 545 -6.76 -13.90 10.03
C ARG A 545 -6.71 -12.65 10.90
N ILE A 546 -5.57 -12.41 11.53
CA ILE A 546 -5.37 -11.33 12.50
C ILE A 546 -4.20 -10.45 12.07
N ARG A 547 -4.36 -9.13 12.12
CA ARG A 547 -3.24 -8.17 11.98
C ARG A 547 -2.95 -7.48 13.31
N CYS A 548 -1.68 -7.30 13.66
CA CYS A 548 -1.31 -6.74 14.97
C CYS A 548 0.10 -6.15 15.01
N HIS A 549 0.38 -5.34 16.04
CA HIS A 549 1.74 -5.02 16.47
C HIS A 549 2.41 -6.25 17.12
N ILE A 550 3.73 -6.41 17.00
CA ILE A 550 4.48 -7.55 17.58
C ILE A 550 4.34 -7.60 19.11
N ASP A 551 4.33 -6.43 19.75
CA ASP A 551 4.11 -6.29 21.20
C ASP A 551 2.69 -6.60 21.66
N SER A 552 1.77 -6.76 20.72
CA SER A 552 0.40 -7.16 20.99
C SER A 552 0.13 -8.64 20.78
N LEU A 553 1.14 -9.43 20.36
CA LEU A 553 0.99 -10.88 20.27
C LEU A 553 0.73 -11.50 21.65
N PRO A 554 -0.18 -12.48 21.74
CA PRO A 554 -0.38 -13.22 22.99
C PRO A 554 0.86 -14.06 23.33
N SER A 555 1.07 -14.31 24.62
CA SER A 555 2.18 -15.14 25.09
C SER A 555 2.07 -16.58 24.59
N GLU A 556 0.84 -17.10 24.51
CA GLU A 556 0.55 -18.39 23.88
C GLU A 556 -0.02 -18.19 22.48
N ILE A 557 0.57 -18.91 21.52
CA ILE A 557 0.15 -18.91 20.11
C ILE A 557 -0.66 -20.20 19.86
N PRO A 558 -1.87 -20.12 19.29
CA PRO A 558 -2.65 -21.30 18.95
C PRO A 558 -1.88 -22.26 18.02
N GLU A 559 -2.08 -23.56 18.19
CA GLU A 559 -1.45 -24.58 17.34
C GLU A 559 -1.74 -24.35 15.85
N LYS A 560 -0.76 -24.70 15.01
CA LYS A 560 -0.79 -24.47 13.56
C LYS A 560 -1.10 -23.01 13.22
N SER A 561 -0.39 -22.08 13.86
CA SER A 561 -0.39 -20.67 13.46
C SER A 561 0.85 -20.34 12.64
N LEU A 562 0.68 -19.47 11.65
CA LEU A 562 1.77 -18.93 10.82
C LEU A 562 1.80 -17.41 10.90
N ALA A 563 2.99 -16.83 10.94
CA ALA A 563 3.21 -15.39 11.02
C ALA A 563 3.85 -14.85 9.74
N PHE A 564 3.35 -13.71 9.28
CA PHE A 564 3.96 -12.83 8.29
C PHE A 564 4.38 -11.55 8.99
N VAL A 565 5.67 -11.25 9.01
CA VAL A 565 6.24 -10.02 9.60
C VAL A 565 6.60 -9.08 8.46
N ASP A 566 5.81 -8.01 8.30
CA ASP A 566 5.98 -7.03 7.22
C ASP A 566 7.07 -6.01 7.56
N GLU A 567 8.03 -5.78 6.66
CA GLU A 567 9.23 -4.99 6.93
C GLU A 567 9.95 -5.46 8.22
N SER A 568 10.31 -6.75 8.28
CA SER A 568 10.79 -7.42 9.51
C SER A 568 11.92 -6.67 10.25
N SER A 569 12.84 -6.03 9.52
CA SER A 569 13.92 -5.23 10.12
C SER A 569 13.45 -4.02 10.94
N ARG A 570 12.21 -3.53 10.73
CA ARG A 570 11.58 -2.47 11.54
C ARG A 570 10.67 -3.01 12.64
N GLN A 571 10.06 -4.17 12.43
CA GLN A 571 9.10 -4.73 13.40
C GLN A 571 9.83 -5.39 14.57
N ILE A 572 10.92 -6.08 14.28
CA ILE A 572 11.64 -6.88 15.27
C ILE A 572 12.65 -5.97 15.97
N ASN A 573 12.42 -5.71 17.25
CA ASN A 573 13.33 -4.94 18.08
C ASN A 573 13.67 -5.73 19.35
N LEU A 574 14.81 -6.41 19.31
CA LEU A 574 15.26 -7.31 20.37
C LEU A 574 16.06 -6.59 21.46
N VAL A 575 15.87 -5.28 21.61
CA VAL A 575 16.41 -4.50 22.72
C VAL A 575 15.34 -3.62 23.37
N GLU A 576 15.44 -3.47 24.68
CA GLU A 576 14.66 -2.56 25.50
C GLU A 576 15.60 -1.54 26.16
N THR A 577 15.05 -0.37 26.50
CA THR A 577 15.84 0.73 27.06
C THR A 577 15.16 1.30 28.29
N THR A 578 15.92 1.38 29.39
CA THR A 578 15.53 2.09 30.61
C THR A 578 16.33 3.40 30.73
N GLU A 579 15.63 4.52 30.91
CA GLU A 579 16.25 5.83 31.12
C GLU A 579 16.12 6.25 32.59
N LEU A 580 17.19 6.81 33.16
CA LEU A 580 17.25 7.22 34.56
C LEU A 580 17.72 8.68 34.68
N SER A 581 16.95 9.47 35.43
CA SER A 581 17.34 10.85 35.82
C SER A 581 18.13 10.88 37.13
N LEU A 582 18.79 12.02 37.42
CA LEU A 582 19.50 12.23 38.69
C LEU A 582 18.60 12.04 39.92
N ILE A 583 17.35 12.50 39.86
CA ILE A 583 16.39 12.40 40.98
C ILE A 583 16.09 10.93 41.29
N GLU A 584 15.82 10.14 40.25
CA GLU A 584 15.51 8.71 40.39
C GLU A 584 16.73 7.90 40.83
N TYR A 585 17.92 8.27 40.34
CA TYR A 585 19.19 7.73 40.78
C TYR A 585 19.38 7.93 42.30
N GLN A 586 19.28 9.17 42.79
CA GLN A 586 19.44 9.49 44.22
C GLN A 586 18.39 8.79 45.08
N LYS A 587 17.15 8.72 44.61
CA LYS A 587 16.08 8.02 45.30
C LYS A 587 16.37 6.53 45.48
N THR A 588 16.81 5.87 44.41
CA THR A 588 17.19 4.43 44.46
C THR A 588 18.29 4.18 45.48
N LEU A 589 19.35 4.99 45.46
CA LEU A 589 20.47 4.84 46.40
C LEU A 589 20.08 5.13 47.84
N GLY A 590 19.18 6.10 48.07
CA GLY A 590 18.64 6.39 49.39
C GLY A 590 17.89 5.20 50.01
N GLU A 591 17.08 4.51 49.22
CA GLU A 591 16.34 3.32 49.66
C GLU A 591 17.27 2.14 49.97
N ILE A 592 18.29 1.92 49.13
CA ILE A 592 19.30 0.88 49.39
C ILE A 592 20.09 1.21 50.66
N ALA A 593 20.52 2.46 50.85
CA ALA A 593 21.24 2.87 52.06
C ALA A 593 20.39 2.69 53.34
N ARG A 594 19.08 2.88 53.24
CA ARG A 594 18.13 2.74 54.36
C ARG A 594 17.82 1.29 54.71
N HIS A 595 17.58 0.45 53.71
CA HIS A 595 17.04 -0.90 53.91
C HIS A 595 18.08 -2.01 53.73
N LEU A 596 19.13 -1.79 52.93
CA LEU A 596 20.23 -2.73 52.68
C LEU A 596 21.61 -2.06 52.89
N PRO A 597 21.94 -1.63 54.12
CA PRO A 597 23.17 -0.87 54.39
C PRO A 597 24.46 -1.62 54.05
N GLU A 598 24.47 -2.95 54.16
CA GLU A 598 25.64 -3.77 53.78
C GLU A 598 25.84 -3.83 52.25
N VAL A 599 24.74 -3.87 51.48
CA VAL A 599 24.81 -3.77 50.01
C VAL A 599 25.28 -2.37 49.61
N TRP A 600 24.77 -1.33 50.25
CA TRP A 600 25.20 0.04 50.00
C TRP A 600 26.72 0.23 50.19
N LYS A 601 27.30 -0.31 51.28
CA LYS A 601 28.75 -0.26 51.51
C LYS A 601 29.55 -0.91 50.38
N GLN A 602 29.02 -1.96 49.77
CA GLN A 602 29.70 -2.69 48.69
C GLN A 602 29.62 -1.95 47.35
N ILE A 603 28.53 -1.23 47.07
CA ILE A 603 28.32 -0.60 45.75
C ILE A 603 28.62 0.90 45.68
N LYS A 604 28.66 1.58 46.83
CA LYS A 604 28.77 3.04 46.90
C LYS A 604 29.95 3.59 46.11
N ASP A 605 31.13 2.96 46.21
CA ASP A 605 32.37 3.52 45.71
C ASP A 605 32.43 3.54 44.17
N PHE A 606 31.87 2.52 43.50
CA PHE A 606 31.84 2.48 42.03
C PHE A 606 30.59 3.13 41.42
N ILE A 607 29.49 3.24 42.17
CA ILE A 607 28.26 3.88 41.64
C ILE A 607 28.28 5.41 41.79
N SER A 608 28.76 5.95 42.92
CA SER A 608 28.75 7.40 43.21
C SER A 608 29.30 8.30 42.09
N PRO A 609 30.36 7.93 41.33
CA PRO A 609 30.87 8.74 40.23
C PRO A 609 29.82 9.13 39.18
N LEU A 610 28.79 8.29 38.94
CA LEU A 610 27.74 8.56 37.97
C LEU A 610 26.94 9.84 38.28
N GLU A 611 26.78 10.18 39.55
CA GLU A 611 25.97 11.32 40.00
C GLU A 611 26.39 12.64 39.34
N LYS A 612 27.71 12.84 39.18
CA LYS A 612 28.28 14.02 38.53
C LYS A 612 27.79 14.16 37.09
N TYR A 613 27.75 13.06 36.34
CA TYR A 613 27.42 13.05 34.91
C TYR A 613 25.91 13.16 34.65
N LEU A 614 25.09 12.75 35.62
CA LEU A 614 23.63 12.94 35.61
C LEU A 614 23.21 14.35 36.04
N SER A 615 24.14 15.14 36.58
CA SER A 615 23.87 16.53 36.93
C SER A 615 23.89 17.44 35.71
N SER A 616 22.86 18.27 35.56
CA SER A 616 22.81 19.33 34.54
C SER A 616 23.90 20.40 34.69
N LYS A 617 24.59 20.43 35.84
CA LYS A 617 25.75 21.32 36.08
C LYS A 617 27.02 20.83 35.40
N HIS A 618 27.10 19.53 35.10
CA HIS A 618 28.25 18.95 34.41
C HIS A 618 28.12 19.23 32.92
N LYS A 619 29.23 19.60 32.26
CA LYS A 619 29.21 19.87 30.82
C LYS A 619 29.27 18.55 30.06
N GLU A 620 28.16 18.15 29.47
CA GLU A 620 28.09 16.97 28.60
C GLU A 620 28.81 17.23 27.26
N ASN A 621 29.45 16.19 26.72
CA ASN A 621 30.00 16.22 25.38
C ASN A 621 28.89 16.09 24.32
N TYR A 622 29.13 16.57 23.10
CA TYR A 622 28.10 16.60 22.05
C TYR A 622 27.48 15.21 21.74
N TYR A 623 28.26 14.13 21.88
CA TYR A 623 27.81 12.77 21.56
C TYR A 623 27.27 11.97 22.75
N GLY A 624 27.37 12.50 23.96
CA GLY A 624 27.18 11.73 25.20
C GLY A 624 28.37 10.79 25.48
N TYR A 625 28.23 9.99 26.53
CA TYR A 625 29.20 8.97 26.94
C TYR A 625 28.73 7.59 26.48
N ASN A 626 29.60 6.85 25.80
CA ASN A 626 29.32 5.48 25.33
C ASN A 626 29.61 4.43 26.43
N HIS A 627 29.38 3.15 26.13
CA HIS A 627 29.54 2.06 27.11
C HIS A 627 30.92 2.05 27.77
N ASN A 628 32.00 2.04 26.98
CA ASN A 628 33.37 2.01 27.51
C ASN A 628 33.65 3.23 28.39
N GLN A 629 33.22 4.42 27.98
CA GLN A 629 33.38 5.63 28.78
C GLN A 629 32.57 5.59 30.08
N VAL A 630 31.39 4.95 30.09
CA VAL A 630 30.60 4.75 31.31
C VAL A 630 31.29 3.74 32.23
N MET A 631 31.86 2.67 31.69
CA MET A 631 32.67 1.72 32.46
C MET A 631 33.90 2.41 33.07
N ASP A 632 34.59 3.27 32.31
CA ASP A 632 35.71 4.09 32.83
C ASP A 632 35.27 5.02 33.97
N ILE A 633 34.03 5.54 33.93
CA ILE A 633 33.46 6.38 35.00
C ILE A 633 33.19 5.56 36.26
N LEU A 634 32.72 4.31 36.12
CA LEU A 634 32.45 3.42 37.24
C LEU A 634 33.74 2.93 37.91
N GLY A 635 34.85 2.82 37.17
CA GLY A 635 36.15 2.43 37.69
C GLY A 635 36.31 0.92 37.88
N ASP A 636 37.21 0.51 38.78
CA ASP A 636 37.46 -0.91 39.07
C ASP A 636 36.33 -1.51 39.92
N ILE A 637 35.77 -2.62 39.46
CA ILE A 637 34.62 -3.28 40.09
C ILE A 637 34.97 -4.75 40.36
N ASP A 638 34.76 -5.21 41.59
CA ASP A 638 34.89 -6.63 41.90
C ASP A 638 33.67 -7.40 41.34
N HIS A 639 33.85 -8.10 40.23
CA HIS A 639 32.76 -8.83 39.59
C HIS A 639 32.24 -10.01 40.43
N ASN A 640 33.02 -10.52 41.39
CA ASN A 640 32.65 -11.72 42.17
C ASN A 640 31.56 -11.43 43.22
N ILE A 641 31.44 -10.19 43.69
CA ILE A 641 30.43 -9.80 44.68
C ILE A 641 29.06 -9.51 44.06
N ILE A 642 29.01 -9.23 42.74
CA ILE A 642 27.82 -8.75 42.06
C ILE A 642 26.64 -9.74 42.10
N PRO A 643 26.81 -11.06 41.87
CA PRO A 643 25.68 -12.00 41.95
C PRO A 643 24.99 -12.01 43.32
N ASN A 644 25.76 -11.91 44.40
CA ASN A 644 25.21 -11.86 45.76
C ASN A 644 24.47 -10.54 46.03
N ILE A 645 24.96 -9.43 45.46
CA ILE A 645 24.29 -8.13 45.52
C ILE A 645 22.95 -8.19 44.78
N ILE A 646 22.92 -8.75 43.57
CA ILE A 646 21.68 -8.91 42.78
C ILE A 646 20.65 -9.73 43.58
N GLU A 647 21.07 -10.82 44.21
CA GLU A 647 20.18 -11.63 45.05
C GLU A 647 19.65 -10.83 46.26
N ALA A 648 20.51 -10.06 46.92
CA ALA A 648 20.11 -9.21 48.04
C ALA A 648 19.14 -8.08 47.62
N LEU A 649 19.31 -7.52 46.42
CA LEU A 649 18.42 -6.48 45.88
C LEU A 649 16.99 -6.99 45.64
N LYS A 650 16.78 -8.30 45.47
CA LYS A 650 15.42 -8.88 45.35
C LYS A 650 14.54 -8.59 46.56
N VAL A 651 15.13 -8.36 47.74
CA VAL A 651 14.40 -7.96 48.96
C VAL A 651 13.73 -6.59 48.80
N LEU A 652 14.27 -5.71 47.95
CA LEU A 652 13.71 -4.40 47.64
C LEU A 652 12.77 -4.41 46.42
N SER A 653 12.44 -5.59 45.90
CA SER A 653 11.46 -5.69 44.82
C SER A 653 10.14 -5.08 45.32
N PRO A 654 9.60 -4.06 44.63
CA PRO A 654 8.40 -3.40 45.11
C PRO A 654 7.21 -4.35 45.06
N ASP A 655 6.33 -4.26 46.05
CA ASP A 655 5.02 -4.90 45.99
C ASP A 655 4.15 -4.19 44.94
N LEU A 656 4.15 -4.72 43.72
CA LEU A 656 3.40 -4.14 42.60
C LEU A 656 1.88 -4.27 42.79
N GLU A 657 1.38 -5.22 43.58
CA GLU A 657 -0.05 -5.31 43.89
C GLU A 657 -0.46 -4.18 44.83
N GLY A 658 0.35 -3.89 45.85
CA GLY A 658 0.16 -2.79 46.80
C GLY A 658 0.25 -1.38 46.21
N ILE A 659 0.75 -1.21 44.98
CA ILE A 659 0.78 0.09 44.28
C ILE A 659 -0.60 0.51 43.79
N PHE A 660 -1.44 -0.44 43.38
CA PHE A 660 -2.71 -0.15 42.74
C PHE A 660 -3.85 -0.32 43.74
N GLN A 661 -4.34 0.81 44.27
CA GLN A 661 -5.37 0.81 45.30
C GLN A 661 -6.75 0.48 44.73
N ALA A 662 -7.45 -0.42 45.39
CA ALA A 662 -8.86 -0.67 45.13
C ALA A 662 -9.68 0.46 45.78
N ALA A 663 -10.69 0.97 45.07
CA ALA A 663 -11.57 1.97 45.64
C ALA A 663 -12.43 1.34 46.74
N ASP A 664 -12.52 2.01 47.89
CA ASP A 664 -13.49 1.65 48.92
C ASP A 664 -14.91 1.66 48.34
N SER A 665 -15.71 0.68 48.76
CA SER A 665 -17.08 0.55 48.30
C SER A 665 -18.07 0.67 49.46
N VAL A 666 -19.08 1.50 49.27
CA VAL A 666 -20.24 1.56 50.17
C VAL A 666 -21.34 0.70 49.58
N SER A 667 -21.65 -0.41 50.25
CA SER A 667 -22.76 -1.30 49.90
C SER A 667 -24.01 -0.99 50.74
N LEU A 668 -25.18 -1.32 50.21
CA LEU A 668 -26.44 -1.36 50.97
C LEU A 668 -26.79 -2.79 51.41
N ASP A 669 -25.89 -3.75 51.19
CA ASP A 669 -26.06 -5.14 51.61
C ASP A 669 -26.09 -5.21 53.13
N GLY A 670 -27.08 -5.93 53.67
CA GLY A 670 -27.34 -5.99 55.12
C GLY A 670 -28.17 -4.83 55.69
N ILE A 671 -28.50 -3.79 54.92
CA ILE A 671 -29.41 -2.71 55.34
C ILE A 671 -30.85 -3.08 54.99
N ASP A 672 -31.74 -2.97 55.98
CA ASP A 672 -33.14 -3.35 55.85
C ASP A 672 -33.91 -2.44 54.86
N THR A 673 -34.92 -2.99 54.21
CA THR A 673 -35.59 -2.35 53.06
C THR A 673 -36.29 -1.03 53.42
N SER A 674 -36.67 -0.88 54.70
CA SER A 674 -37.26 0.32 55.29
C SER A 674 -36.24 1.47 55.46
N GLU A 675 -35.00 1.16 55.85
CA GLU A 675 -33.92 2.11 56.09
C GLU A 675 -33.29 2.61 54.78
N ARG A 676 -33.32 1.79 53.72
CA ARG A 676 -32.87 2.17 52.37
C ARG A 676 -33.62 3.37 51.79
N LYS A 677 -34.86 3.65 52.23
CA LYS A 677 -35.67 4.79 51.76
C LYS A 677 -35.12 6.15 52.20
N GLY A 678 -34.31 6.20 53.26
CA GLY A 678 -33.67 7.44 53.75
C GLY A 678 -32.35 7.80 53.06
N ILE A 679 -31.78 6.87 52.28
CA ILE A 679 -30.45 7.06 51.69
C ILE A 679 -30.58 7.61 50.28
N ASN A 680 -30.07 8.83 50.06
CA ASN A 680 -30.12 9.49 48.76
C ASN A 680 -29.19 8.79 47.73
N PRO A 681 -29.72 8.25 46.62
CA PRO A 681 -28.91 7.58 45.60
C PRO A 681 -27.83 8.46 44.96
N LYS A 682 -28.07 9.78 44.89
CA LYS A 682 -27.06 10.74 44.39
C LYS A 682 -25.89 10.86 45.35
N THR A 683 -26.14 10.82 46.66
CA THR A 683 -25.11 10.86 47.70
C THR A 683 -24.25 9.59 47.65
N LEU A 684 -24.85 8.41 47.54
CA LEU A 684 -24.11 7.16 47.36
C LEU A 684 -23.26 7.18 46.08
N LYS A 685 -23.81 7.68 44.97
CA LYS A 685 -23.07 7.84 43.71
C LYS A 685 -21.89 8.80 43.86
N TYR A 686 -22.07 9.91 44.58
CA TYR A 686 -21.01 10.87 44.87
C TYR A 686 -19.92 10.26 45.76
N ILE A 687 -20.27 9.57 46.84
CA ILE A 687 -19.30 8.91 47.74
C ILE A 687 -18.46 7.89 46.97
N ARG A 688 -19.09 7.00 46.20
CA ARG A 688 -18.39 6.01 45.35
C ARG A 688 -17.49 6.68 44.30
N TYR A 689 -17.90 7.83 43.77
CA TYR A 689 -17.07 8.61 42.86
C TYR A 689 -15.84 9.19 43.57
N THR A 690 -16.00 9.75 44.77
CA THR A 690 -14.91 10.32 45.58
C THR A 690 -13.90 9.25 45.97
N PHE A 691 -14.33 8.11 46.52
CA PHE A 691 -13.43 6.99 46.84
C PHE A 691 -12.71 6.46 45.60
N GLY A 692 -13.40 6.39 44.46
CA GLY A 692 -12.77 6.02 43.19
C GLY A 692 -11.72 7.02 42.70
N LYS A 693 -11.87 8.31 43.02
CA LYS A 693 -10.90 9.36 42.69
C LYS A 693 -9.70 9.30 43.64
N GLU A 694 -9.93 9.16 44.94
CA GLU A 694 -8.89 9.06 45.96
C GLU A 694 -7.98 7.86 45.70
N ALA A 695 -8.54 6.66 45.52
CA ALA A 695 -7.76 5.46 45.20
C ALA A 695 -6.96 5.60 43.88
N SER A 696 -7.50 6.32 42.89
CA SER A 696 -6.77 6.62 41.66
C SER A 696 -5.62 7.60 41.88
N GLN A 697 -5.81 8.62 42.72
CA GLN A 697 -4.76 9.58 43.06
C GLN A 697 -3.63 8.91 43.84
N GLU A 698 -3.98 8.11 44.84
CA GLU A 698 -3.03 7.34 45.63
C GLU A 698 -2.23 6.36 44.76
N SER A 699 -2.90 5.63 43.85
CA SER A 699 -2.20 4.76 42.88
C SER A 699 -1.22 5.54 42.00
N HIS A 700 -1.58 6.76 41.59
CA HIS A 700 -0.69 7.61 40.80
C HIS A 700 0.52 8.09 41.60
N GLU A 701 0.32 8.48 42.86
CA GLU A 701 1.36 8.93 43.79
C GLU A 701 2.32 7.80 44.16
N LEU A 702 1.80 6.60 44.46
CA LEU A 702 2.62 5.40 44.70
C LEU A 702 3.43 5.04 43.45
N LEU A 703 2.83 5.14 42.26
CA LEU A 703 3.52 4.86 40.99
C LEU A 703 4.55 5.94 40.61
N ASP A 704 4.31 7.22 40.93
CA ASP A 704 5.34 8.27 40.84
C ASP A 704 6.51 7.98 41.78
N ASN A 705 6.17 7.42 42.95
CA ASN A 705 7.14 7.07 43.95
C ASN A 705 7.84 5.73 43.72
N LEU A 706 7.43 4.95 42.72
CA LEU A 706 8.04 3.69 42.36
C LEU A 706 9.50 3.90 41.91
N ILE A 707 10.40 3.10 42.47
CA ILE A 707 11.81 3.09 42.12
C ILE A 707 11.97 2.51 40.72
N VAL A 708 12.77 3.17 39.88
CA VAL A 708 13.11 2.68 38.54
C VAL A 708 13.94 1.40 38.66
N ASN A 709 13.59 0.36 37.92
CA ASN A 709 14.34 -0.88 37.86
C ASN A 709 15.57 -0.75 36.93
N TRP A 710 16.62 -0.06 37.40
CA TRP A 710 17.84 0.19 36.61
C TRP A 710 19.08 -0.51 37.18
N LEU A 711 19.15 -0.67 38.51
CA LEU A 711 20.38 -1.11 39.18
C LEU A 711 20.69 -2.59 38.90
N THR A 712 19.69 -3.46 38.95
CA THR A 712 19.88 -4.88 38.63
C THR A 712 20.35 -5.06 37.18
N PRO A 713 19.69 -4.48 36.15
CA PRO A 713 20.21 -4.48 34.79
C PRO A 713 21.63 -3.93 34.65
N LEU A 714 21.95 -2.82 35.34
CA LEU A 714 23.31 -2.26 35.31
C LEU A 714 24.34 -3.27 35.82
N LEU A 715 24.07 -3.88 36.98
CA LEU A 715 24.96 -4.83 37.63
C LEU A 715 25.16 -6.10 36.79
N GLU A 716 24.09 -6.61 36.16
CA GLU A 716 24.18 -7.75 35.25
C GLU A 716 25.09 -7.48 34.05
N ILE A 717 25.02 -6.26 33.49
CA ILE A 717 25.88 -5.82 32.39
C ILE A 717 27.33 -5.70 32.87
N ILE A 718 27.56 -5.03 34.00
CA ILE A 718 28.91 -4.86 34.58
C ILE A 718 29.55 -6.21 34.86
N ALA A 719 28.79 -7.16 35.40
CA ALA A 719 29.27 -8.51 35.72
C ALA A 719 29.43 -9.42 34.50
N ASN A 720 29.10 -8.95 33.29
CA ASN A 720 29.00 -9.77 32.07
C ASN A 720 28.09 -11.01 32.26
N ILE A 721 27.08 -10.92 33.13
CA ILE A 721 26.06 -11.97 33.30
C ILE A 721 25.11 -11.97 32.11
N SER A 722 24.76 -10.77 31.64
CA SER A 722 23.88 -10.55 30.49
C SER A 722 24.47 -9.47 29.59
N PRO A 723 24.46 -9.65 28.25
CA PRO A 723 24.92 -8.62 27.34
C PRO A 723 23.98 -7.41 27.38
N GLY A 724 24.54 -6.21 27.42
CA GLY A 724 23.78 -4.96 27.39
C GLY A 724 24.69 -3.74 27.32
N ALA A 725 24.14 -2.63 26.85
CA ALA A 725 24.91 -1.42 26.60
C ALA A 725 24.54 -0.29 27.57
N LEU A 726 25.54 0.52 27.92
CA LEU A 726 25.39 1.67 28.81
C LEU A 726 25.67 2.94 28.01
N ARG A 727 24.90 3.99 28.24
CA ARG A 727 25.12 5.30 27.63
C ARG A 727 24.67 6.40 28.58
N ILE A 728 25.36 7.53 28.58
CA ILE A 728 24.85 8.76 29.20
C ILE A 728 24.63 9.79 28.11
N LYS A 729 23.40 10.30 27.99
CA LYS A 729 23.05 11.36 27.03
C LYS A 729 21.94 12.23 27.59
N HIS A 730 22.03 13.54 27.38
CA HIS A 730 21.12 14.53 27.94
C HIS A 730 20.98 14.41 29.46
N HIS A 731 22.09 14.12 30.16
CA HIS A 731 22.13 13.93 31.62
C HIS A 731 21.26 12.78 32.14
N LYS A 732 20.98 11.78 31.30
CA LYS A 732 20.28 10.56 31.67
C LYS A 732 21.19 9.36 31.47
N LEU A 733 21.18 8.43 32.42
CA LEU A 733 21.75 7.09 32.23
C LEU A 733 20.74 6.27 31.43
N ILE A 734 21.21 5.68 30.34
CA ILE A 734 20.44 4.89 29.39
C ILE A 734 21.03 3.48 29.44
N ILE A 735 20.24 2.53 29.89
CA ILE A 735 20.62 1.12 29.98
C ILE A 735 19.83 0.36 28.92
N THR A 736 20.54 -0.32 28.02
CA THR A 736 19.94 -1.12 26.95
C THR A 736 20.16 -2.59 27.25
N THR A 737 19.08 -3.36 27.33
CA THR A 737 19.08 -4.80 27.60
C THR A 737 18.38 -5.57 26.49
N LYS A 738 18.60 -6.88 26.42
CA LYS A 738 17.97 -7.75 25.42
C LYS A 738 16.49 -7.96 25.72
N ASN A 739 15.64 -7.82 24.71
CA ASN A 739 14.23 -8.18 24.76
C ASN A 739 14.03 -9.60 24.23
N THR A 740 13.84 -10.58 25.12
CA THR A 740 13.66 -11.99 24.71
C THR A 740 12.22 -12.31 24.30
N ARG A 741 11.23 -11.52 24.76
CA ARG A 741 9.80 -11.82 24.59
C ARG A 741 9.40 -11.96 23.12
N GLN A 742 9.85 -11.04 22.26
CA GLN A 742 9.49 -11.07 20.84
C GLN A 742 10.03 -12.34 20.16
N LEU A 743 11.28 -12.71 20.44
CA LEU A 743 11.89 -13.91 19.89
C LEU A 743 11.19 -15.18 20.40
N GLU A 744 10.91 -15.26 21.70
CA GLU A 744 10.19 -16.37 22.33
C GLU A 744 8.81 -16.57 21.69
N VAL A 745 8.04 -15.49 21.52
CA VAL A 745 6.70 -15.57 20.92
C VAL A 745 6.77 -15.95 19.43
N LEU A 746 7.70 -15.36 18.65
CA LEU A 746 7.92 -15.75 17.26
C LEU A 746 8.33 -17.22 17.14
N SER A 747 9.06 -17.74 18.14
CA SER A 747 9.45 -19.14 18.19
C SER A 747 8.27 -20.10 18.41
N LYS A 748 7.09 -19.63 18.83
CA LYS A 748 5.91 -20.49 19.01
C LYS A 748 5.11 -20.72 17.71
N PHE A 749 5.38 -19.95 16.66
CA PHE A 749 4.76 -20.17 15.35
C PHE A 749 5.35 -21.38 14.65
N GLN A 750 4.54 -22.03 13.81
CA GLN A 750 4.99 -23.14 12.96
C GLN A 750 6.06 -22.66 11.97
N ASN A 751 5.79 -21.55 11.29
CA ASN A 751 6.71 -20.86 10.40
C ASN A 751 6.52 -19.34 10.55
N VAL A 752 7.60 -18.59 10.35
CA VAL A 752 7.63 -17.13 10.37
C VAL A 752 8.20 -16.64 9.03
N PHE A 753 7.34 -16.03 8.22
CA PHE A 753 7.71 -15.36 6.99
C PHE A 753 8.11 -13.92 7.30
N LEU A 754 9.34 -13.56 6.95
CA LEU A 754 9.91 -12.23 7.09
C LEU A 754 9.83 -11.56 5.72
N LEU A 755 8.95 -10.57 5.57
CA LEU A 755 8.71 -9.90 4.29
C LEU A 755 9.56 -8.62 4.23
N ASP A 756 10.78 -8.71 3.73
CA ASP A 756 11.70 -7.57 3.71
C ASP A 756 12.62 -7.61 2.48
N ALA A 757 12.43 -6.65 1.58
CA ALA A 757 13.21 -6.53 0.34
C ALA A 757 14.66 -6.08 0.58
N THR A 758 14.98 -5.61 1.78
CA THR A 758 16.27 -5.01 2.12
C THR A 758 17.06 -5.76 3.17
N ALA A 759 16.43 -6.72 3.85
CA ALA A 759 17.13 -7.58 4.78
C ALA A 759 18.01 -8.60 4.03
N THR A 760 19.00 -9.16 4.71
CA THR A 760 19.86 -10.22 4.18
C THR A 760 19.87 -11.38 5.16
N ARG A 761 20.22 -12.59 4.70
CA ARG A 761 20.36 -13.77 5.58
C ARG A 761 21.23 -13.47 6.80
N LYS A 762 22.40 -12.86 6.57
CA LYS A 762 23.37 -12.49 7.61
C LYS A 762 22.79 -11.49 8.61
N THR A 763 22.09 -10.46 8.14
CA THR A 763 21.59 -9.40 9.01
C THR A 763 20.37 -9.85 9.80
N VAL A 764 19.49 -10.67 9.23
CA VAL A 764 18.37 -11.29 9.96
C VAL A 764 18.87 -12.28 11.01
N ALA A 765 19.83 -13.15 10.65
CA ALA A 765 20.43 -14.09 11.58
C ALA A 765 21.09 -13.37 12.77
N PHE A 766 21.83 -12.30 12.46
CA PHE A 766 22.42 -11.41 13.44
C PHE A 766 21.38 -10.78 14.38
N GLU A 767 20.31 -10.20 13.84
CA GLU A 767 19.30 -9.54 14.66
C GLU A 767 18.56 -10.54 15.56
N LEU A 768 18.15 -11.68 15.00
CA LEU A 768 17.43 -12.73 15.74
C LEU A 768 18.33 -13.51 16.72
N GLY A 769 19.65 -13.46 16.56
CA GLY A 769 20.59 -14.26 17.33
C GLY A 769 20.48 -15.76 17.05
N ILE A 770 20.27 -16.14 15.80
CA ILE A 770 20.15 -17.53 15.32
C ILE A 770 21.21 -17.84 14.26
N ASP A 771 21.40 -19.12 13.93
CA ASP A 771 22.33 -19.48 12.86
C ASP A 771 21.77 -19.12 11.47
N ALA A 772 22.62 -18.59 10.59
CA ALA A 772 22.18 -18.16 9.26
C ALA A 772 21.61 -19.31 8.42
N SER A 773 22.04 -20.55 8.66
CA SER A 773 21.50 -21.74 7.99
C SER A 773 20.06 -22.06 8.40
N GLU A 774 19.54 -21.50 9.49
CA GLU A 774 18.14 -21.68 9.92
C GLU A 774 17.16 -20.85 9.08
N ILE A 775 17.66 -19.92 8.26
CA ILE A 775 16.86 -19.02 7.42
C ILE A 775 16.88 -19.52 5.98
N LEU A 776 15.69 -19.79 5.45
CA LEU A 776 15.49 -20.01 4.02
C LEU A 776 15.24 -18.65 3.34
N VAL A 777 15.99 -18.34 2.29
CA VAL A 777 15.80 -17.09 1.53
C VAL A 777 15.13 -17.37 0.19
N ILE A 778 13.99 -16.74 -0.03
CA ILE A 778 13.23 -16.82 -1.28
C ILE A 778 13.15 -15.43 -1.93
N CYS A 779 13.15 -15.37 -3.25
CA CYS A 779 13.05 -14.12 -3.99
C CYS A 779 12.31 -14.29 -5.32
N GLU A 780 11.34 -13.43 -5.58
CA GLU A 780 10.75 -13.30 -6.91
C GLU A 780 11.82 -12.78 -7.90
N LYS A 781 11.83 -13.32 -9.12
CA LYS A 781 12.76 -12.87 -10.17
C LYS A 781 12.65 -11.36 -10.36
N LEU A 782 13.82 -10.71 -10.33
CA LEU A 782 13.89 -9.26 -10.43
C LEU A 782 13.36 -8.78 -11.79
N SER A 783 12.50 -7.75 -11.75
CA SER A 783 12.02 -7.05 -12.95
C SER A 783 13.15 -6.28 -13.64
N ASN A 784 12.96 -5.93 -14.91
CA ASN A 784 13.88 -5.04 -15.61
C ASN A 784 13.61 -3.58 -15.21
N TYR A 785 14.66 -2.85 -14.80
CA TYR A 785 14.65 -1.44 -14.42
C TYR A 785 15.37 -0.55 -15.43
N SER A 786 15.44 -0.94 -16.71
CA SER A 786 16.05 -0.13 -17.78
C SER A 786 15.43 1.27 -17.97
N ASN A 787 14.22 1.46 -17.44
CA ASN A 787 13.50 2.72 -17.42
C ASN A 787 13.88 3.65 -16.25
N LEU A 788 14.72 3.18 -15.32
CA LEU A 788 15.14 3.92 -14.13
C LEU A 788 16.55 4.51 -14.27
N LYS A 789 16.68 5.81 -14.04
CA LYS A 789 17.96 6.52 -13.94
C LYS A 789 18.20 6.98 -12.50
N VAL A 790 19.37 6.68 -11.96
CA VAL A 790 19.83 7.16 -10.65
C VAL A 790 20.94 8.19 -10.87
N VAL A 791 20.72 9.40 -10.36
CA VAL A 791 21.63 10.54 -10.43
C VAL A 791 22.17 10.82 -9.03
N GLN A 792 23.45 10.54 -8.82
CA GLN A 792 24.15 10.82 -7.57
C GLN A 792 24.79 12.21 -7.61
N ILE A 793 24.45 13.06 -6.64
CA ILE A 793 25.03 14.40 -6.45
C ILE A 793 26.11 14.32 -5.36
N THR A 794 27.38 14.50 -5.74
CA THR A 794 28.54 14.10 -4.90
C THR A 794 29.27 15.25 -4.17
N ASP A 795 28.89 16.51 -4.40
CA ASP A 795 29.59 17.70 -3.90
C ASP A 795 28.90 18.39 -2.71
N LEU A 796 27.75 17.87 -2.26
CA LEU A 796 26.99 18.43 -1.13
C LEU A 796 27.25 17.72 0.21
N GLY A 797 28.00 16.60 0.20
CA GLY A 797 28.29 15.80 1.39
C GLY A 797 27.06 15.07 1.94
N LEU A 798 27.10 14.71 3.22
CA LEU A 798 26.06 13.91 3.87
C LEU A 798 24.69 14.62 4.01
N CYS A 799 24.65 15.95 3.87
CA CYS A 799 23.45 16.77 4.07
C CYS A 799 22.65 16.42 5.33
N GLY A 800 23.31 16.26 6.49
CA GLY A 800 22.66 15.88 7.75
C GLY A 800 21.67 16.89 8.33
N LYS A 801 21.19 16.64 9.56
CA LYS A 801 20.22 17.50 10.28
C LYS A 801 20.72 18.92 10.54
N ASP A 802 22.02 19.13 10.68
CA ASP A 802 22.60 20.45 10.90
C ASP A 802 23.29 20.92 9.61
N ARG A 803 22.71 21.95 8.99
CA ARG A 803 23.12 22.51 7.70
C ARG A 803 23.44 23.99 7.85
N SER A 804 24.48 24.45 7.16
CA SER A 804 24.78 25.87 7.06
C SER A 804 23.75 26.58 6.16
N LYS A 805 23.58 27.90 6.32
CA LYS A 805 22.70 28.70 5.46
C LYS A 805 23.05 28.57 3.97
N SER A 806 24.34 28.47 3.65
CA SER A 806 24.81 28.27 2.27
C SER A 806 24.30 26.95 1.69
N LYS A 807 24.39 25.86 2.47
CA LYS A 807 23.95 24.54 2.02
C LYS A 807 22.44 24.46 1.80
N VAL A 808 21.67 25.12 2.65
CA VAL A 808 20.21 25.25 2.48
C VAL A 808 19.90 25.95 1.15
N LYS A 809 20.55 27.08 0.85
CA LYS A 809 20.37 27.79 -0.43
C LYS A 809 20.71 26.93 -1.66
N GLN A 810 21.77 26.12 -1.58
CA GLN A 810 22.15 25.22 -2.69
C GLN A 810 21.08 24.15 -2.94
N LEU A 811 20.54 23.56 -1.86
CA LEU A 811 19.47 22.57 -1.96
C LEU A 811 18.17 23.21 -2.46
N ASP A 812 17.83 24.42 -2.04
CA ASP A 812 16.67 25.16 -2.54
C ASP A 812 16.78 25.47 -4.03
N ALA A 813 17.98 25.82 -4.52
CA ALA A 813 18.24 25.98 -5.94
C ALA A 813 18.00 24.67 -6.73
N LEU A 814 18.49 23.54 -6.23
CA LEU A 814 18.22 22.22 -6.83
C LEU A 814 16.74 21.88 -6.85
N ARG A 815 16.01 22.17 -5.76
CA ARG A 815 14.56 21.92 -5.68
C ARG A 815 13.81 22.66 -6.77
N ILE A 816 14.10 23.95 -6.95
CA ILE A 816 13.46 24.80 -7.96
C ILE A 816 13.76 24.29 -9.38
N ASP A 817 15.03 24.00 -9.65
CA ASP A 817 15.48 23.57 -10.98
C ASP A 817 14.89 22.21 -11.35
N LEU A 818 15.00 21.22 -10.47
CA LEU A 818 14.44 19.89 -10.69
C LEU A 818 12.90 19.91 -10.81
N ALA A 819 12.21 20.74 -10.02
CA ALA A 819 10.76 20.88 -10.12
C ALA A 819 10.33 21.53 -11.46
N SER A 820 11.19 22.33 -12.09
CA SER A 820 10.92 22.90 -13.41
C SER A 820 11.16 21.91 -14.56
N ASN A 821 12.02 20.90 -14.33
CA ASN A 821 12.40 19.90 -15.33
C ASN A 821 11.52 18.63 -15.29
N HIS A 822 10.72 18.45 -14.24
CA HIS A 822 9.87 17.28 -14.01
C HIS A 822 8.40 17.68 -13.85
N GLN A 823 7.50 16.82 -14.30
CA GLN A 823 6.06 17.10 -14.19
C GLN A 823 5.56 16.97 -12.74
N ASN A 824 6.12 16.01 -12.01
CA ASN A 824 5.71 15.67 -10.66
C ASN A 824 6.91 15.18 -9.84
N LEU A 825 7.70 16.13 -9.33
CA LEU A 825 8.87 15.85 -8.50
C LEU A 825 8.46 15.53 -7.05
N GLY A 826 8.81 14.33 -6.60
CA GLY A 826 8.72 13.97 -5.18
C GLY A 826 9.98 14.42 -4.45
N VAL A 827 9.85 14.90 -3.22
CA VAL A 827 11.03 15.20 -2.39
C VAL A 827 10.97 14.54 -1.01
N ILE A 828 12.12 14.01 -0.59
CA ILE A 828 12.38 13.43 0.73
C ILE A 828 13.61 14.12 1.34
N ASP A 829 13.44 14.71 2.52
CA ASP A 829 14.51 15.39 3.27
C ASP A 829 14.54 14.94 4.75
N HIS A 830 15.40 15.51 5.59
CA HIS A 830 15.30 15.37 7.04
C HIS A 830 14.10 16.14 7.58
N LEU A 831 13.45 15.60 8.62
CA LEU A 831 12.27 16.19 9.27
C LEU A 831 12.43 17.68 9.63
N LYS A 832 13.64 18.11 10.01
CA LYS A 832 13.97 19.51 10.37
C LYS A 832 13.98 20.47 9.17
N HIS A 833 14.17 19.96 7.95
CA HIS A 833 14.38 20.75 6.72
C HIS A 833 13.32 20.54 5.64
N LYS A 834 12.41 19.56 5.80
CA LYS A 834 11.34 19.32 4.83
C LYS A 834 10.49 20.57 4.63
N GLN A 835 10.06 20.83 3.39
CA GLN A 835 9.05 21.86 3.10
C GLN A 835 7.63 21.28 3.22
N ASP A 836 6.62 22.14 3.12
CA ASP A 836 5.23 21.69 3.14
C ASP A 836 4.92 20.82 1.91
N GLY A 837 4.18 19.73 2.12
CA GLY A 837 3.91 18.74 1.07
C GLY A 837 5.02 17.71 0.84
N GLU A 838 6.23 17.93 1.35
CA GLU A 838 7.35 16.98 1.21
C GLU A 838 7.32 15.86 2.24
N GLY A 839 8.02 14.76 1.95
CA GLY A 839 8.23 13.67 2.92
C GLY A 839 9.59 13.75 3.59
N TYR A 840 9.84 12.83 4.52
CA TYR A 840 11.11 12.77 5.23
C TYR A 840 11.63 11.36 5.49
N TRP A 841 12.96 11.27 5.65
CA TRP A 841 13.69 10.04 5.94
C TRP A 841 13.16 9.31 7.19
N PHE A 842 13.20 7.99 7.16
CA PHE A 842 12.69 7.06 8.18
C PHE A 842 11.16 7.10 8.36
N LYS A 843 10.44 7.79 7.47
CA LYS A 843 8.97 7.75 7.42
C LYS A 843 8.45 7.54 6.02
N ASP A 844 8.71 8.49 5.11
CA ASP A 844 8.09 8.53 3.79
C ASP A 844 8.94 7.84 2.71
N ASN A 845 10.19 7.48 3.02
CA ASN A 845 11.00 6.63 2.14
C ASN A 845 10.61 5.14 2.21
N ARG A 846 9.77 4.76 3.19
CA ARG A 846 9.21 3.42 3.43
C ARG A 846 7.70 3.53 3.66
N GLY A 847 6.97 2.41 3.70
CA GLY A 847 5.57 2.38 4.20
C GLY A 847 4.53 3.31 3.54
N THR A 848 4.82 3.98 2.43
CA THR A 848 3.88 4.89 1.74
C THR A 848 3.85 4.67 0.24
N ASN A 849 2.67 4.92 -0.36
CA ASN A 849 2.45 4.95 -1.81
C ASN A 849 2.38 6.38 -2.37
N LYS A 850 2.65 7.40 -1.55
CA LYS A 850 2.60 8.83 -1.93
C LYS A 850 3.34 9.15 -3.23
N TYR A 851 4.46 8.47 -3.48
CA TYR A 851 5.35 8.76 -4.61
C TYR A 851 5.11 7.90 -5.86
N MET A 852 4.10 7.02 -5.87
CA MET A 852 3.95 6.03 -6.94
C MET A 852 3.66 6.63 -8.32
N ASN A 853 3.08 7.84 -8.38
CA ASN A 853 2.73 8.56 -9.59
C ASN A 853 3.69 9.73 -9.92
N HIS A 854 4.85 9.78 -9.28
CA HIS A 854 5.86 10.82 -9.55
C HIS A 854 6.79 10.35 -10.67
N ASP A 855 7.26 11.24 -11.54
CA ASP A 855 8.23 10.94 -12.60
C ASP A 855 9.68 11.03 -12.08
N ALA A 856 9.89 11.82 -11.02
CA ALA A 856 11.17 11.90 -10.34
C ALA A 856 11.06 11.94 -8.81
N LEU A 857 12.12 11.50 -8.14
CA LEU A 857 12.26 11.56 -6.69
C LEU A 857 13.61 12.17 -6.32
N PHE A 858 13.60 13.29 -5.61
CA PHE A 858 14.80 13.91 -5.04
C PHE A 858 14.92 13.56 -3.56
N ALA A 859 15.99 12.86 -3.20
CA ALA A 859 16.29 12.43 -1.86
C ALA A 859 17.54 13.16 -1.34
N ILE A 860 17.42 13.86 -0.22
CA ILE A 860 18.47 14.76 0.27
C ILE A 860 19.14 14.17 1.51
N GLY A 861 20.42 13.86 1.35
CA GLY A 861 21.31 13.39 2.39
C GLY A 861 21.32 11.88 2.57
N SER A 862 22.32 11.40 3.29
CA SER A 862 22.47 9.98 3.61
C SER A 862 21.71 9.65 4.90
N PRO A 863 20.83 8.62 4.91
CA PRO A 863 19.91 8.36 6.02
C PRO A 863 20.59 7.63 7.20
N TYR A 864 21.47 8.33 7.93
CA TYR A 864 22.05 7.82 9.17
C TYR A 864 21.07 7.90 10.35
N GLN A 865 20.86 6.78 11.05
CA GLN A 865 20.13 6.71 12.32
C GLN A 865 20.96 7.28 13.48
N ASP A 866 20.42 7.34 14.71
CA ASP A 866 21.24 7.71 15.90
C ASP A 866 22.29 6.63 16.12
N ILE A 867 23.52 6.89 15.69
CA ILE A 867 24.64 5.94 15.74
C ILE A 867 24.88 5.45 17.18
N GLY A 868 24.63 6.26 18.20
CA GLY A 868 24.79 5.82 19.59
C GLY A 868 23.69 4.84 20.04
N ALA A 869 22.47 4.97 19.52
CA ALA A 869 21.42 3.98 19.76
C ALA A 869 21.69 2.69 18.97
N VAL A 870 22.18 2.81 17.73
CA VAL A 870 22.60 1.66 16.92
C VAL A 870 23.79 0.93 17.55
N ALA A 871 24.77 1.65 18.09
CA ALA A 871 25.89 1.10 18.84
C ALA A 871 25.42 0.34 20.08
N ALA A 872 24.48 0.91 20.84
CA ALA A 872 23.90 0.24 22.00
C ALA A 872 23.16 -1.05 21.60
N LYS A 873 22.37 -1.01 20.52
CA LYS A 873 21.70 -2.20 19.95
C LYS A 873 22.74 -3.26 19.54
N TYR A 874 23.74 -2.88 18.77
CA TYR A 874 24.80 -3.78 18.29
C TYR A 874 25.53 -4.46 19.46
N ALA A 875 25.99 -3.68 20.44
CA ALA A 875 26.70 -4.21 21.61
C ALA A 875 25.82 -5.13 22.45
N THR A 876 24.53 -4.81 22.62
CA THR A 876 23.58 -5.66 23.36
C THR A 876 23.30 -6.98 22.66
N LEU A 877 23.26 -7.00 21.32
CA LEU A 877 23.00 -8.21 20.55
C LEU A 877 24.24 -9.11 20.40
N THR A 878 25.43 -8.51 20.37
CA THR A 878 26.70 -9.22 20.06
C THR A 878 27.60 -9.46 21.25
N GLY A 879 27.50 -8.64 22.29
CA GLY A 879 28.53 -8.52 23.34
C GLY A 879 29.81 -7.81 22.88
N ASP A 880 29.87 -7.28 21.65
CA ASP A 880 31.01 -6.52 21.12
C ASP A 880 30.81 -5.02 21.37
N TYR A 881 31.57 -4.49 22.33
CA TYR A 881 31.54 -3.08 22.73
C TYR A 881 32.47 -2.18 21.90
N ASN A 882 33.20 -2.71 20.91
CA ASN A 882 34.03 -1.91 20.02
C ASN A 882 33.18 -1.26 18.91
N THR A 883 32.36 -0.26 19.25
CA THR A 883 31.47 0.40 18.28
C THR A 883 32.13 1.62 17.61
N SER A 884 33.42 1.51 17.28
CA SER A 884 34.19 2.57 16.64
C SER A 884 34.11 2.52 15.11
N LYS A 885 34.61 3.56 14.43
CA LYS A 885 34.72 3.56 12.96
C LYS A 885 35.71 2.54 12.42
N ASP A 886 36.63 2.08 13.26
CA ASP A 886 37.69 1.16 12.89
C ASP A 886 37.25 -0.31 13.03
N ASN A 887 36.09 -0.59 13.64
CA ASN A 887 35.50 -1.93 13.70
C ASN A 887 34.78 -2.25 12.38
N PRO A 888 35.30 -3.18 11.55
CA PRO A 888 34.70 -3.50 10.26
C PRO A 888 33.29 -4.07 10.38
N GLN A 889 33.03 -4.92 11.38
CA GLN A 889 31.70 -5.53 11.60
C GLN A 889 30.65 -4.49 11.97
N PHE A 890 31.00 -3.54 12.85
CA PHE A 890 30.09 -2.46 13.21
C PHE A 890 29.85 -1.50 12.04
N GLN A 891 30.88 -1.18 11.24
CA GLN A 891 30.71 -0.36 10.04
C GLN A 891 29.85 -1.06 9.00
N GLU A 892 30.05 -2.36 8.76
CA GLU A 892 29.21 -3.16 7.85
C GLU A 892 27.74 -3.13 8.28
N TYR A 893 27.46 -3.22 9.58
CA TYR A 893 26.11 -3.11 10.12
C TYR A 893 25.50 -1.72 9.91
N ILE A 894 26.25 -0.63 10.15
CA ILE A 894 25.80 0.74 9.88
C ILE A 894 25.52 0.96 8.40
N GLU A 895 26.45 0.53 7.54
CA GLU A 895 26.29 0.61 6.08
C GLU A 895 25.05 -0.15 5.61
N HIS A 896 24.80 -1.35 6.15
CA HIS A 896 23.59 -2.10 5.82
C HIS A 896 22.32 -1.32 6.14
N LEU A 897 22.24 -0.71 7.33
CA LEU A 897 21.08 0.10 7.71
C LEU A 897 20.88 1.29 6.77
N VAL A 898 21.95 1.98 6.39
CA VAL A 898 21.89 3.11 5.44
C VAL A 898 21.47 2.64 4.04
N LYS A 899 22.09 1.58 3.53
CA LYS A 899 21.79 0.97 2.23
C LYS A 899 20.34 0.54 2.16
N ALA A 900 19.81 -0.08 3.22
CA ALA A 900 18.42 -0.51 3.30
C ALA A 900 17.45 0.67 3.14
N GLU A 901 17.69 1.81 3.79
CA GLU A 901 16.85 3.01 3.64
C GLU A 901 16.88 3.61 2.23
N ILE A 902 18.05 3.61 1.58
CA ILE A 902 18.23 4.10 0.21
C ILE A 902 17.56 3.17 -0.81
N ILE A 903 17.71 1.84 -0.64
CA ILE A 903 17.02 0.87 -1.50
C ILE A 903 15.51 1.08 -1.40
N GLN A 904 14.94 1.16 -0.18
CA GLN A 904 13.50 1.38 -0.05
C GLN A 904 13.00 2.68 -0.67
N MET A 905 13.80 3.75 -0.59
CA MET A 905 13.55 5.02 -1.25
C MET A 905 13.47 4.84 -2.77
N GLY A 906 14.43 4.13 -3.37
CA GLY A 906 14.43 3.89 -4.82
C GLY A 906 13.20 3.11 -5.32
N GLY A 907 12.64 2.24 -4.48
CA GLY A 907 11.44 1.47 -4.81
C GLY A 907 10.14 2.28 -4.77
N ARG A 908 10.16 3.55 -4.34
CA ARG A 908 8.94 4.38 -4.17
C ARG A 908 8.30 4.82 -5.49
N LEU A 909 9.10 5.00 -6.55
CA LEU A 909 8.59 5.36 -7.89
C LEU A 909 7.88 4.20 -8.61
N ARG A 910 7.99 2.97 -8.09
CA ARG A 910 7.39 1.75 -8.67
C ARG A 910 7.80 1.52 -10.12
N ALA A 911 9.09 1.75 -10.44
CA ALA A 911 9.62 1.64 -11.80
C ALA A 911 9.34 0.28 -12.47
N ASN A 912 9.33 -0.81 -11.69
CA ASN A 912 8.97 -2.15 -12.15
C ASN A 912 7.52 -2.28 -12.65
N ARG A 913 6.61 -1.38 -12.25
CA ARG A 913 5.21 -1.35 -12.67
C ARG A 913 4.93 -0.35 -13.80
N ARG A 914 5.95 0.41 -14.21
CA ARG A 914 5.86 1.52 -15.18
C ARG A 914 6.96 1.40 -16.25
N PRO A 915 7.10 0.24 -16.92
CA PRO A 915 8.23 -0.03 -17.82
C PRO A 915 8.32 0.96 -19.00
N ASP A 916 7.20 1.55 -19.40
CA ASP A 916 7.11 2.48 -20.52
C ASP A 916 7.42 3.94 -20.15
N GLU A 917 7.64 4.23 -18.85
CA GLU A 917 7.91 5.58 -18.35
C GLU A 917 9.36 5.74 -17.92
N ALA A 918 10.00 6.82 -18.38
CA ALA A 918 11.35 7.17 -17.94
C ALA A 918 11.32 7.84 -16.55
N LEU A 919 11.96 7.21 -15.57
CA LEU A 919 11.91 7.64 -14.17
C LEU A 919 13.29 8.01 -13.67
N THR A 920 13.38 9.06 -12.83
CA THR A 920 14.67 9.54 -12.32
C THR A 920 14.69 9.68 -10.80
N ILE A 921 15.74 9.15 -10.17
CA ILE A 921 16.05 9.36 -8.75
C ILE A 921 17.26 10.27 -8.66
N TYR A 922 17.14 11.38 -7.94
CA TYR A 922 18.26 12.23 -7.55
C TYR A 922 18.59 11.97 -6.08
N LEU A 923 19.84 11.66 -5.76
CA LEU A 923 20.28 11.44 -4.38
C LEU A 923 21.55 12.25 -4.08
N THR A 924 21.49 13.11 -3.06
CA THR A 924 22.71 13.77 -2.55
C THR A 924 23.40 12.83 -1.55
N SER A 925 24.49 12.21 -1.97
CA SER A 925 25.32 11.36 -1.11
C SER A 925 26.73 11.24 -1.69
N ASN A 926 27.71 11.10 -0.80
CA ASN A 926 29.09 10.81 -1.17
C ASN A 926 29.41 9.32 -1.04
N ASP A 927 28.47 8.52 -0.54
CA ASP A 927 28.63 7.08 -0.37
C ASP A 927 28.63 6.38 -1.73
N ASP A 928 29.20 5.17 -1.81
CA ASP A 928 29.12 4.39 -3.05
C ASP A 928 27.71 3.82 -3.23
N LEU A 929 27.07 4.15 -4.36
CA LEU A 929 25.72 3.73 -4.72
C LEU A 929 25.68 2.61 -5.77
N SER A 930 26.84 2.05 -6.14
CA SER A 930 26.96 0.99 -7.15
C SER A 930 26.08 -0.23 -6.85
N TYR A 931 25.93 -0.59 -5.56
CA TYR A 931 25.10 -1.69 -5.09
C TYR A 931 23.61 -1.57 -5.50
N LEU A 932 23.12 -0.37 -5.84
CA LEU A 932 21.74 -0.21 -6.30
C LEU A 932 21.47 -0.97 -7.60
N LEU A 933 22.49 -1.22 -8.42
CA LEU A 933 22.35 -1.97 -9.67
C LEU A 933 22.04 -3.45 -9.44
N ASP A 934 22.45 -4.01 -8.29
CA ASP A 934 22.10 -5.38 -7.90
C ASP A 934 20.61 -5.51 -7.51
N TYR A 935 20.02 -4.44 -6.95
CA TYR A 935 18.61 -4.38 -6.57
C TYR A 935 17.70 -3.86 -7.69
N TYR A 936 18.24 -3.08 -8.62
CA TYR A 936 17.55 -2.49 -9.77
C TYR A 936 18.24 -2.87 -11.08
N PRO A 937 18.22 -4.14 -11.49
CA PRO A 937 18.93 -4.60 -12.67
C PRO A 937 18.43 -3.89 -13.93
N GLY A 938 19.36 -3.37 -14.72
CA GLY A 938 19.08 -2.58 -15.92
C GLY A 938 19.05 -1.07 -15.69
N ALA A 939 18.93 -0.60 -14.46
CA ALA A 939 18.98 0.84 -14.15
C ALA A 939 20.35 1.44 -14.51
N THR A 940 20.39 2.76 -14.72
CA THR A 940 21.63 3.50 -14.97
C THR A 940 22.03 4.32 -13.74
N LEU A 941 23.31 4.34 -13.39
CA LEU A 941 23.85 5.19 -12.32
C LEU A 941 24.81 6.22 -12.91
N THR A 942 24.48 7.50 -12.73
CA THR A 942 25.31 8.63 -13.18
C THR A 942 25.71 9.50 -12.00
N LYS A 943 26.99 9.88 -11.91
CA LYS A 943 27.50 10.82 -10.91
C LYS A 943 27.58 12.21 -11.51
N THR A 944 27.17 13.23 -10.76
CA THR A 944 27.19 14.65 -11.17
C THR A 944 27.42 15.53 -9.95
N THR A 945 27.64 16.83 -10.18
CA THR A 945 27.72 17.85 -9.14
C THR A 945 26.46 18.70 -9.10
N ALA A 946 26.17 19.34 -7.97
CA ALA A 946 25.03 20.24 -7.83
C ALA A 946 25.12 21.40 -8.84
N PHE A 947 26.34 21.89 -9.09
CA PHE A 947 26.60 22.95 -10.07
C PHE A 947 26.29 22.55 -11.52
N GLU A 948 26.59 21.29 -11.90
CA GLU A 948 26.29 20.77 -13.23
C GLU A 948 24.78 20.65 -13.49
N ILE A 949 23.99 20.36 -12.45
CA ILE A 949 22.52 20.35 -12.55
C ILE A 949 22.02 21.78 -12.66
N THR A 950 22.36 22.63 -11.68
CA THR A 950 21.99 24.04 -11.70
C THR A 950 23.14 24.89 -11.20
N PRO A 951 23.66 25.84 -12.01
CA PRO A 951 24.82 26.64 -11.62
C PRO A 951 24.64 27.45 -10.33
N THR A 952 23.40 27.70 -9.94
CA THR A 952 23.05 28.42 -8.70
C THR A 952 23.15 27.55 -7.43
N ALA A 953 23.27 26.24 -7.57
CA ALA A 953 23.50 25.30 -6.47
C ALA A 953 24.99 24.99 -6.23
N GLY A 954 25.90 25.55 -7.03
CA GLY A 954 27.33 25.40 -6.82
C GLY A 954 27.84 26.06 -5.53
N ASP A 955 29.11 25.85 -5.22
CA ASP A 955 29.76 26.59 -4.16
C ASP A 955 29.87 28.09 -4.49
N ARG A 956 30.28 28.89 -3.51
CA ARG A 956 30.37 30.35 -3.64
C ARG A 956 31.19 30.78 -4.86
N GLU A 957 32.28 30.08 -5.15
CA GLU A 957 33.18 30.42 -6.23
C GLU A 957 32.55 30.06 -7.59
N GLN A 958 32.00 28.86 -7.70
CA GLN A 958 31.28 28.39 -8.89
C GLN A 958 30.10 29.31 -9.24
N VAL A 959 29.29 29.71 -8.26
CA VAL A 959 28.16 30.63 -8.45
C VAL A 959 28.64 32.02 -8.89
N SER A 960 29.74 32.52 -8.31
CA SER A 960 30.33 33.80 -8.69
C SER A 960 30.88 33.78 -10.12
N ARG A 961 31.51 32.67 -10.53
CA ARG A 961 31.98 32.43 -11.90
C ARG A 961 30.81 32.47 -12.90
N TYR A 962 29.74 31.75 -12.60
CA TYR A 962 28.53 31.70 -13.42
C TYR A 962 27.89 33.08 -13.60
N TYR A 963 27.62 33.81 -12.52
CA TYR A 963 27.00 35.14 -12.61
C TYR A 963 27.88 36.18 -13.30
N LEU A 964 29.20 36.07 -13.19
CA LEU A 964 30.11 36.93 -13.94
C LEU A 964 29.97 36.70 -15.45
N LEU A 965 29.97 35.44 -15.88
CA LEU A 965 29.78 35.06 -17.29
C LEU A 965 28.41 35.49 -17.82
N GLU A 966 27.34 35.18 -17.11
CA GLU A 966 25.98 35.59 -17.49
C GLU A 966 25.85 37.11 -17.53
N ALA A 967 26.52 37.86 -16.65
CA ALA A 967 26.49 39.32 -16.71
C ALA A 967 27.20 39.89 -17.96
N PHE A 968 28.31 39.30 -18.38
CA PHE A 968 28.99 39.71 -19.62
C PHE A 968 28.16 39.33 -20.85
N LYS A 969 27.56 38.14 -20.87
CA LYS A 969 26.65 37.68 -21.91
C LYS A 969 25.42 38.59 -22.01
N GLN A 970 24.77 38.89 -20.90
CA GLN A 970 23.62 39.80 -20.87
C GLN A 970 23.98 41.21 -21.36
N CYS A 971 25.18 41.73 -21.04
CA CYS A 971 25.60 43.01 -21.61
C CYS A 971 25.76 42.95 -23.15
N ILE A 972 26.17 41.81 -23.71
CA ILE A 972 26.24 41.61 -25.16
C ILE A 972 24.82 41.57 -25.75
N ASP A 973 23.96 40.72 -25.19
CA ASP A 973 22.60 40.46 -25.72
C ASP A 973 21.70 41.70 -25.65
N THR A 974 21.85 42.50 -24.59
CA THR A 974 21.05 43.72 -24.37
C THR A 974 21.70 44.98 -24.96
N GLY A 975 22.90 44.87 -25.55
CA GLY A 975 23.66 46.02 -26.07
C GLY A 975 24.14 47.03 -25.00
N ILE A 976 24.04 46.68 -23.72
CA ILE A 976 24.50 47.54 -22.62
C ILE A 976 26.03 47.62 -22.64
N LYS A 977 26.58 48.84 -22.51
CA LYS A 977 28.03 49.04 -22.39
C LYS A 977 28.54 48.28 -21.16
N CYS A 978 29.32 47.22 -21.36
CA CYS A 978 29.90 46.41 -20.28
C CYS A 978 30.93 47.26 -19.50
N THR A 979 30.46 48.03 -18.54
CA THR A 979 31.30 48.75 -17.56
C THR A 979 31.39 47.92 -16.30
N GLN A 980 32.43 48.13 -15.50
CA GLN A 980 32.59 47.40 -14.24
C GLN A 980 31.36 47.56 -13.32
N LYS A 981 30.76 48.77 -13.30
CA LYS A 981 29.53 49.06 -12.55
C LYS A 981 28.30 48.34 -13.12
N ALA A 982 28.19 48.22 -14.45
CA ALA A 982 27.10 47.49 -15.09
C ALA A 982 27.21 45.98 -14.81
N VAL A 983 28.42 45.41 -14.94
CA VAL A 983 28.67 43.99 -14.64
C VAL A 983 28.42 43.69 -13.16
N ALA A 984 28.85 44.56 -12.25
CA ALA A 984 28.55 44.46 -10.80
C ALA A 984 27.04 44.44 -10.53
N LYS A 985 26.29 45.37 -11.14
CA LYS A 985 24.85 45.47 -10.98
C LYS A 985 24.12 44.22 -11.50
N ILE A 986 24.54 43.70 -12.66
CA ILE A 986 23.89 42.56 -13.32
C ILE A 986 24.22 41.25 -12.60
N SER A 987 25.50 41.00 -12.30
CA SER A 987 25.96 39.80 -11.58
C SER A 987 25.58 39.79 -10.10
N LYS A 988 25.11 40.92 -9.56
CA LYS A 988 24.89 41.16 -8.13
C LYS A 988 26.15 40.95 -7.27
N LEU A 989 27.34 41.05 -7.88
CA LEU A 989 28.63 41.01 -7.20
C LEU A 989 29.11 42.43 -6.86
N SER A 990 29.87 42.59 -5.78
CA SER A 990 30.40 43.90 -5.41
C SER A 990 31.44 44.41 -6.43
N GLN A 991 31.41 45.71 -6.72
CA GLN A 991 32.37 46.33 -7.64
C GLN A 991 33.84 46.13 -7.22
N PRO A 992 34.22 46.21 -5.91
CA PRO A 992 35.56 45.90 -5.45
C PRO A 992 35.98 44.45 -5.72
N TYR A 993 35.06 43.50 -5.57
CA TYR A 993 35.31 42.09 -5.85
C TYR A 993 35.64 41.87 -7.33
N ILE A 994 34.88 42.49 -8.25
CA ILE A 994 35.17 42.47 -9.69
C ILE A 994 36.50 43.17 -10.00
N SER A 995 36.84 44.24 -9.28
CA SER A 995 38.14 44.93 -9.44
C SER A 995 39.31 44.01 -9.09
N LYS A 996 39.17 43.26 -7.99
CA LYS A 996 40.17 42.30 -7.52
C LYS A 996 40.34 41.17 -8.53
N ILE A 997 39.24 40.61 -9.03
CA ILE A 997 39.25 39.62 -10.11
C ILE A 997 40.02 40.15 -11.32
N ALA A 998 39.67 41.36 -11.77
CA ALA A 998 40.24 41.95 -12.96
C ALA A 998 41.73 42.30 -12.84
N SER A 999 42.23 42.56 -11.64
CA SER A 999 43.66 42.87 -11.41
C SER A 999 44.61 41.77 -11.91
N LYS A 1000 44.16 40.50 -11.84
CA LYS A 1000 44.93 39.33 -12.31
C LYS A 1000 45.13 39.30 -13.83
N PHE A 1001 44.34 40.06 -14.58
CA PHE A 1001 44.41 40.14 -16.05
C PHE A 1001 45.03 41.46 -16.54
N GLY A 1002 45.60 42.27 -15.63
CA GLY A 1002 46.06 43.62 -15.95
C GLY A 1002 44.96 44.68 -15.93
N GLY A 1003 43.84 44.40 -15.24
CA GLY A 1003 42.72 45.34 -15.02
C GLY A 1003 41.45 45.01 -15.83
N PHE A 1004 40.35 45.68 -15.49
CA PHE A 1004 39.01 45.37 -16.03
C PHE A 1004 38.93 45.50 -17.55
N ILE A 1005 39.71 46.41 -18.13
CA ILE A 1005 39.74 46.62 -19.58
C ILE A 1005 40.28 45.40 -20.32
N ALA A 1006 41.34 44.77 -19.81
CA ALA A 1006 41.95 43.59 -20.42
C ALA A 1006 41.02 42.38 -20.31
N LEU A 1007 40.51 42.11 -19.10
CA LEU A 1007 39.53 41.05 -18.84
C LEU A 1007 38.29 41.20 -19.73
N LYS A 1008 37.72 42.42 -19.79
CA LYS A 1008 36.57 42.73 -20.64
C LYS A 1008 36.87 42.45 -22.11
N LYS A 1009 38.00 42.90 -22.64
CA LYS A 1009 38.32 42.75 -24.07
C LYS A 1009 38.42 41.28 -24.45
N ILE A 1010 39.12 40.48 -23.65
CA ILE A 1010 39.34 39.06 -23.96
C ILE A 1010 38.03 38.28 -23.81
N LEU A 1011 37.30 38.43 -22.70
CA LEU A 1011 36.03 37.73 -22.50
C LEU A 1011 34.99 38.10 -23.56
N LEU A 1012 34.84 39.38 -23.92
CA LEU A 1012 33.88 39.78 -24.94
C LEU A 1012 34.25 39.24 -26.33
N VAL A 1013 35.54 39.12 -26.65
CA VAL A 1013 35.99 38.55 -27.93
C VAL A 1013 35.68 37.06 -27.97
N LEU A 1014 36.03 36.31 -26.93
CA LEU A 1014 35.79 34.87 -26.85
C LEU A 1014 34.30 34.52 -26.81
N ILE A 1015 33.51 35.21 -25.99
CA ILE A 1015 32.05 34.99 -25.89
C ILE A 1015 31.37 35.32 -27.24
N LYS A 1016 31.76 36.43 -27.91
CA LYS A 1016 31.20 36.76 -29.23
C LYS A 1016 31.60 35.78 -30.33
N ALA A 1017 32.78 35.17 -30.22
CA ALA A 1017 33.22 34.13 -31.14
C ALA A 1017 32.42 32.84 -30.91
N LEU A 1018 32.25 32.43 -29.66
CA LEU A 1018 31.55 31.19 -29.28
C LEU A 1018 30.07 31.16 -29.72
N TYR A 1019 29.37 32.29 -29.64
CA TYR A 1019 27.91 32.37 -29.89
C TYR A 1019 27.53 32.95 -31.26
N ARG A 1020 28.45 33.05 -32.22
CA ARG A 1020 28.14 33.50 -33.59
C ARG A 1020 27.86 32.32 -34.52
N GLY A 1021 26.72 32.35 -35.22
CA GLY A 1021 26.52 31.57 -36.44
C GLY A 1021 27.47 32.05 -37.53
N SER A 1022 28.23 31.14 -38.14
CA SER A 1022 29.27 31.39 -39.12
C SER A 1022 28.91 32.49 -40.13
N ASN A 1023 29.85 33.35 -40.49
CA ASN A 1023 29.82 34.03 -41.79
C ASN A 1023 31.21 34.51 -42.23
N ASN A 1024 31.64 33.90 -43.34
CA ASN A 1024 32.60 34.34 -44.35
C ASN A 1024 33.43 35.60 -44.02
N PHE A 1025 34.65 35.39 -43.51
CA PHE A 1025 35.74 36.35 -43.70
C PHE A 1025 36.92 35.64 -44.39
N SER A 1026 37.38 36.24 -45.48
CA SER A 1026 38.49 35.75 -46.29
C SER A 1026 39.83 36.27 -45.79
N GLY A 1027 40.77 35.35 -45.57
CA GLY A 1027 42.23 35.57 -45.60
C GLY A 1027 42.91 35.83 -44.25
N LEU A 1028 43.11 34.78 -43.44
CA LEU A 1028 44.11 34.81 -42.37
C LEU A 1028 45.52 34.90 -42.99
N SER A 1029 46.43 35.68 -42.38
CA SER A 1029 47.86 35.62 -42.72
C SER A 1029 48.46 34.25 -42.35
N ASP A 1030 49.63 33.91 -42.86
CA ASP A 1030 50.25 32.62 -42.54
C ASP A 1030 50.59 32.48 -41.05
N ASP A 1031 50.97 33.58 -40.38
CA ASP A 1031 51.15 33.64 -38.92
C ASP A 1031 49.81 33.44 -38.17
N GLU A 1032 48.71 34.01 -38.68
CA GLU A 1032 47.39 33.84 -38.08
C GLU A 1032 46.86 32.40 -38.28
N LYS A 1033 47.16 31.75 -39.41
CA LYS A 1033 46.81 30.33 -39.65
C LYS A 1033 47.58 29.40 -38.71
N PHE A 1034 48.87 29.66 -38.49
CA PHE A 1034 49.66 28.91 -37.52
C PHE A 1034 49.09 29.06 -36.09
N LEU A 1035 48.68 30.28 -35.71
CA LEU A 1035 48.04 30.50 -34.42
C LEU A 1035 46.72 29.73 -34.27
N VAL A 1036 45.88 29.67 -35.32
CA VAL A 1036 44.59 28.97 -35.29
C VAL A 1036 44.74 27.44 -35.32
N ASN A 1037 45.59 26.92 -36.20
CA ASN A 1037 45.65 25.48 -36.49
C ASN A 1037 46.64 24.73 -35.60
N ASP A 1038 47.70 25.38 -35.13
CA ASP A 1038 48.81 24.72 -34.45
C ASP A 1038 48.98 25.25 -33.02
N TYR A 1039 49.22 26.54 -32.83
CA TYR A 1039 49.64 27.07 -31.51
C TYR A 1039 48.51 27.10 -30.47
N LEU A 1040 47.37 27.75 -30.77
CA LEU A 1040 46.27 27.87 -29.81
C LEU A 1040 45.63 26.53 -29.44
N PRO A 1041 45.46 25.55 -30.36
CA PRO A 1041 45.01 24.22 -30.00
C PRO A 1041 45.95 23.48 -29.04
N LEU A 1042 47.28 23.68 -29.14
CA LEU A 1042 48.27 23.02 -28.27
C LEU A 1042 48.20 23.48 -26.82
N ILE A 1043 47.88 24.76 -26.61
CA ILE A 1043 47.92 25.35 -25.27
C ILE A 1043 46.61 25.17 -24.51
N LYS A 1044 45.55 24.64 -25.14
CA LYS A 1044 44.22 24.51 -24.50
C LYS A 1044 44.21 23.58 -23.28
N ASP A 1045 45.13 22.62 -23.24
CA ASP A 1045 45.23 21.60 -22.20
C ASP A 1045 46.27 21.96 -21.10
N ASN A 1046 46.91 23.14 -21.21
CA ASN A 1046 47.85 23.62 -20.19
C ASN A 1046 47.13 24.03 -18.89
N PRO A 1047 47.83 24.11 -17.75
CA PRO A 1047 47.27 24.66 -16.51
C PRO A 1047 46.66 26.06 -16.73
N PRO A 1048 45.48 26.37 -16.16
CA PRO A 1048 44.76 27.61 -16.42
C PRO A 1048 45.61 28.89 -16.34
N PRO A 1049 46.52 29.07 -15.34
CA PRO A 1049 47.46 30.19 -15.28
C PRO A 1049 48.28 30.42 -16.55
N GLU A 1050 48.79 29.34 -17.14
CA GLU A 1050 49.65 29.35 -18.32
C GLU A 1050 48.83 29.68 -19.57
N VAL A 1051 47.66 29.04 -19.73
CA VAL A 1051 46.71 29.31 -20.82
C VAL A 1051 46.37 30.80 -20.91
N VAL A 1052 46.02 31.41 -19.77
CA VAL A 1052 45.63 32.82 -19.73
C VAL A 1052 46.80 33.74 -20.00
N GLN A 1053 47.99 33.41 -19.47
CA GLN A 1053 49.19 34.20 -19.74
C GLN A 1053 49.52 34.19 -21.23
N GLU A 1054 49.49 33.03 -21.87
CA GLU A 1054 49.76 32.89 -23.29
C GLU A 1054 48.70 33.58 -24.15
N LEU A 1055 47.41 33.47 -23.79
CA LEU A 1055 46.33 34.22 -24.45
C LEU A 1055 46.52 35.74 -24.34
N LEU A 1056 46.97 36.23 -23.18
CA LEU A 1056 47.27 37.64 -22.96
C LEU A 1056 48.49 38.08 -23.79
N GLU A 1057 49.52 37.25 -23.88
CA GLU A 1057 50.72 37.52 -24.67
C GLU A 1057 50.42 37.54 -26.16
N VAL A 1058 49.68 36.54 -26.67
CA VAL A 1058 49.20 36.52 -28.06
C VAL A 1058 48.36 37.76 -28.33
N ALA A 1059 47.32 38.04 -27.54
CA ALA A 1059 46.46 39.21 -27.76
C ALA A 1059 47.22 40.56 -27.73
N LYS A 1060 48.29 40.65 -26.94
CA LYS A 1060 49.19 41.82 -26.92
C LYS A 1060 50.08 41.88 -28.15
N ALA A 1061 50.66 40.76 -28.58
CA ALA A 1061 51.62 40.68 -29.68
C ALA A 1061 50.97 40.99 -31.03
N ILE A 1062 49.81 40.40 -31.32
CA ILE A 1062 49.12 40.56 -32.62
C ILE A 1062 48.07 41.69 -32.61
N GLY A 1063 47.74 42.21 -31.43
CA GLY A 1063 46.71 43.23 -31.24
C GLY A 1063 45.28 42.67 -31.29
N TYR A 1064 44.36 43.37 -30.60
CA TYR A 1064 42.98 42.89 -30.38
C TYR A 1064 42.13 42.71 -31.65
N GLN A 1065 42.45 43.42 -32.74
CA GLN A 1065 41.73 43.25 -34.01
C GLN A 1065 42.10 41.94 -34.69
N ALA A 1066 43.39 41.59 -34.76
CA ALA A 1066 43.86 40.31 -35.28
C ALA A 1066 43.45 39.15 -34.36
N PHE A 1067 43.56 39.34 -33.04
CA PHE A 1067 43.08 38.37 -32.06
C PHE A 1067 41.57 38.08 -32.20
N SER A 1068 40.76 39.10 -32.50
CA SER A 1068 39.34 38.91 -32.79
C SER A 1068 39.07 38.20 -34.12
N ARG A 1069 39.99 38.19 -35.09
CA ARG A 1069 39.86 37.41 -36.33
C ARG A 1069 40.19 35.95 -36.05
N ILE A 1070 41.35 35.69 -35.44
CA ILE A 1070 41.82 34.35 -35.07
C ILE A 1070 40.79 33.60 -34.21
N THR A 1071 40.29 34.25 -33.15
CA THR A 1071 39.32 33.61 -32.24
C THR A 1071 38.00 33.23 -32.91
N ARG A 1072 37.62 33.84 -34.04
CA ARG A 1072 36.41 33.46 -34.79
C ARG A 1072 36.58 32.19 -35.62
N GLU A 1073 37.82 31.82 -35.92
CA GLU A 1073 38.17 30.63 -36.71
C GLU A 1073 38.51 29.43 -35.80
N LEU A 1074 38.56 29.64 -34.47
CA LEU A 1074 38.78 28.56 -33.51
C LEU A 1074 37.53 27.70 -33.33
N ALA A 1075 37.74 26.41 -33.13
CA ALA A 1075 36.67 25.48 -32.81
C ALA A 1075 35.98 25.83 -31.47
N PRO A 1076 34.66 25.59 -31.33
CA PRO A 1076 33.91 25.92 -30.11
C PRO A 1076 34.45 25.27 -28.83
N ASP A 1077 35.04 24.07 -28.91
CA ASP A 1077 35.66 23.38 -27.77
C ASP A 1077 36.89 24.14 -27.25
N ILE A 1078 37.72 24.66 -28.16
CA ILE A 1078 38.93 25.44 -27.83
C ILE A 1078 38.53 26.78 -27.21
N LEU A 1079 37.53 27.46 -27.79
CA LEU A 1079 36.97 28.70 -27.23
C LEU A 1079 36.38 28.47 -25.84
N GLY A 1080 35.69 27.34 -25.65
CA GLY A 1080 35.17 26.91 -24.35
C GLY A 1080 36.28 26.71 -23.32
N ALA A 1081 37.36 26.02 -23.68
CA ALA A 1081 38.53 25.81 -22.81
C ALA A 1081 39.19 27.13 -22.39
N PHE A 1082 39.36 28.07 -23.32
CA PHE A 1082 39.94 29.39 -23.02
C PHE A 1082 39.06 30.25 -22.12
N ILE A 1083 37.74 30.24 -22.35
CA ILE A 1083 36.79 30.91 -21.46
C ILE A 1083 36.85 30.26 -20.08
N GLY A 1084 36.91 28.92 -20.00
CA GLY A 1084 37.07 28.16 -18.76
C GLY A 1084 38.31 28.57 -17.97
N ALA A 1085 39.48 28.61 -18.62
CA ALA A 1085 40.74 28.98 -17.98
C ALA A 1085 40.75 30.42 -17.43
N ILE A 1086 40.18 31.37 -18.19
CA ILE A 1086 40.02 32.77 -17.74
C ILE A 1086 39.12 32.86 -16.52
N VAL A 1087 38.04 32.08 -16.49
CA VAL A 1087 37.08 32.07 -15.40
C VAL A 1087 37.68 31.39 -14.15
N GLU A 1088 38.57 30.42 -14.33
CA GLU A 1088 39.23 29.73 -13.24
C GLU A 1088 40.27 30.60 -12.52
N ILE A 1089 41.09 31.37 -13.25
CA ILE A 1089 42.05 32.31 -12.63
C ILE A 1089 41.37 33.46 -11.90
N ALA A 1090 40.21 33.90 -12.42
CA ALA A 1090 39.50 35.06 -11.91
C ALA A 1090 39.28 35.01 -10.40
N ILE A 1091 39.12 33.83 -9.79
CA ILE A 1091 38.78 33.68 -8.38
C ILE A 1091 39.77 32.70 -7.74
N VAL A 1092 40.43 33.11 -6.65
CA VAL A 1092 41.22 32.20 -5.77
C VAL A 1092 40.89 32.57 -4.33
N LYS A 1093 40.77 31.54 -3.48
CA LYS A 1093 40.42 31.54 -2.05
C LYS A 1093 40.83 32.81 -1.30
N ASP A 1094 39.86 33.65 -0.97
CA ASP A 1094 40.00 34.60 0.13
C ASP A 1094 38.70 34.61 0.93
N GLY A 1095 38.78 34.10 2.16
CA GLY A 1095 37.65 33.77 3.03
C GLY A 1095 36.97 34.99 3.68
N ARG A 1096 36.51 35.96 2.90
CA ARG A 1096 35.69 37.06 3.41
C ARG A 1096 34.37 37.18 2.67
N ASP A 1097 33.28 37.10 3.42
CA ASP A 1097 31.90 37.21 2.97
C ASP A 1097 31.64 38.54 2.25
N ALA A 1098 31.01 38.44 1.08
CA ALA A 1098 30.61 39.58 0.25
C ALA A 1098 29.10 39.56 -0.06
N TYR A 1099 28.34 38.72 0.65
CA TYR A 1099 26.89 38.52 0.49
C TYR A 1099 26.11 38.82 1.77
N ASP A 1100 26.62 39.77 2.57
CA ASP A 1100 25.79 40.55 3.49
C ASP A 1100 25.39 41.87 2.81
#